data_AF-A0A926A2Q9-F1
#
_entry.id   AF-A0A926A2Q9-F1
#
_cell.length_a   1.000
_cell.length_b   1.000
_cell.length_c   1.000
_cell.angle_alpha   90.00
_cell.angle_beta   90.00
_cell.angle_gamma   90.00
#
_symmetry.space_group_name_H-M   'P 1'
#
loop_
_entity.id
_entity.type
_entity.pdbx_description
1 polymer ?
#
loop_
_entity_poly.entity_id
_entity_poly.type
_entity_poly.pdbx_seq_one_letter_code
_entity_poly.pdbx_strand_id
1 'polypeptide(L)'
;MRNPPARLREALSRNYRIERELGAGGMATVYLAHDLKHQRDVAIKVLKSGLAQSLSGERFLREIAITARLNHPHILPLLESGETVGGDFLYYVMPLASGESLREHMDRDGALPVSECVRLGMETVEALVYAHTHGVVHRDIKPANVLLSDGHAVVADFGIAKALGDARDTTRERTAITTEGTSLGTPLYMAPEQATGEGDVDHRADIYAVGVMLFEMVAGAPPFTGTWHQVMVQKMSNDVPSLSAHFASAPPALVRLIAACMASDASLRPQTAGAVLQQLRGIAESLNAPRPDGTLARKRTTLVASALGLAALIVATIVVMRDRDARWLRDTALPEIERLVETDQLDSAFALITEATGRAPDDSTVTAWWPAVSQIQTFLSEPSGAEVSRASIDDTTKWIPIGTTPASNVRIPKNAWFYRYSRPGYLPVTVMGARLGGSYVPIPSPIALRKISDADSNMVLLRGAGLRGTLFGLSSATAFNLSDFLFDKTEITNRQYRAFVAEGGYTKPAYWDSGFVKDGQSLTWESAMALMVDRTGRPGPSTWEGGAPPADADDLPVGGVSWYEARAYARFVGKDLPTVYEWNAAAIPEAARWVVPHGRYEATSPVRGGNAQSVGPRGVYDLAGNVREWTANPREPGSRYILGGGYSDPAYLFAEIYAQPEFDRAAINGIRLVRRMADSGDLAAASAPIPRVARDARSLRPVDDVTFRALVSLYDYDHTPLNAEVESRDTTHHDWIREDITFELPKPQTRMTAVLFTPKRVNAPYQTVVLWPASDAFILPDVQHLSMSFVDYLSRSGRAVLYPMYEHTYAKGSKPNGDAPAATIEHRDQVIRWATQMRRSIDYAMTRPEIDSTKLAYVGTSWGGRMAGVVLALEPRFRAAVLNNPGIGAARVRPEEDAVNFLPRIRIPVLLLSGRYDSVFPYESSQKPFLELLGSPAGTKRQSLFEGGHFLPRTELVSESLAWLDQYLGRVNGR
;
A
#
# COMPACT_ATOMS: atom_id res chain seq x y z
N MET A 1 -34.53 -10.24 4.16
CA MET A 1 -34.22 -11.19 5.24
C MET A 1 -34.01 -12.56 4.63
N ARG A 2 -32.96 -13.30 5.03
CA ARG A 2 -32.58 -14.61 4.46
C ARG A 2 -33.18 -15.75 5.28
N ASN A 3 -33.40 -16.89 4.63
CA ASN A 3 -33.80 -18.12 5.32
C ASN A 3 -32.61 -18.74 6.06
N PRO A 4 -32.78 -19.25 7.30
CA PRO A 4 -31.71 -19.92 8.04
C PRO A 4 -31.15 -21.13 7.28
N PRO A 5 -29.83 -21.42 7.35
CA PRO A 5 -29.22 -22.58 6.71
C PRO A 5 -29.93 -23.88 7.10
N ALA A 6 -30.19 -24.76 6.12
CA ALA A 6 -30.89 -26.03 6.37
C ALA A 6 -30.18 -26.88 7.42
N ARG A 7 -28.83 -26.95 7.37
CA ARG A 7 -28.01 -27.66 8.36
C ARG A 7 -28.15 -27.14 9.78
N LEU A 8 -28.27 -25.82 9.96
CA LEU A 8 -28.46 -25.22 11.29
C LEU A 8 -29.84 -25.55 11.86
N ARG A 9 -30.88 -25.50 11.01
CA ARG A 9 -32.25 -25.89 11.39
C ARG A 9 -32.31 -27.34 11.82
N GLU A 10 -31.67 -28.22 11.07
CA GLU A 10 -31.58 -29.65 11.40
C GLU A 10 -30.82 -29.87 12.73
N ALA A 11 -29.66 -29.24 12.89
CA ALA A 11 -28.81 -29.41 14.06
C ALA A 11 -29.45 -28.96 15.39
N LEU A 12 -30.31 -27.92 15.36
CA LEU A 12 -30.99 -27.40 16.55
C LEU A 12 -32.44 -27.86 16.70
N SER A 13 -33.00 -28.57 15.71
CA SER A 13 -34.41 -28.96 15.61
C SER A 13 -34.97 -29.69 16.84
N ARG A 14 -34.11 -30.38 17.59
CA ARG A 14 -34.50 -31.15 18.79
C ARG A 14 -35.00 -30.26 19.93
N ASN A 15 -34.42 -29.07 20.09
CA ASN A 15 -34.68 -28.16 21.20
C ASN A 15 -35.31 -26.83 20.74
N TYR A 16 -34.99 -26.39 19.53
CA TYR A 16 -35.40 -25.09 19.02
C TYR A 16 -35.93 -25.18 17.59
N ARG A 17 -37.06 -24.49 17.35
CA ARG A 17 -37.56 -24.25 16.00
C ARG A 17 -37.13 -22.86 15.55
N ILE A 18 -36.14 -22.80 14.67
CA ILE A 18 -35.63 -21.52 14.12
C ILE A 18 -36.63 -20.96 13.11
N GLU A 19 -37.05 -19.71 13.31
CA GLU A 19 -38.07 -19.05 12.49
C GLU A 19 -37.44 -18.18 11.40
N ARG A 20 -36.65 -17.18 11.81
CA ARG A 20 -36.03 -16.20 10.90
C ARG A 20 -34.75 -15.62 11.46
N GLU A 21 -33.94 -15.05 10.59
CA GLU A 21 -32.79 -14.23 10.97
C GLU A 21 -33.27 -12.90 11.57
N LEU A 22 -32.69 -12.51 12.72
CA LEU A 22 -32.88 -11.21 13.37
C LEU A 22 -31.81 -10.21 12.92
N GLY A 23 -30.58 -10.68 12.72
CA GLY A 23 -29.49 -9.87 12.17
C GLY A 23 -28.18 -10.66 12.03
N ALA A 24 -27.32 -10.24 11.12
CA ALA A 24 -26.01 -10.84 10.88
C ALA A 24 -24.88 -9.81 11.12
N GLY A 25 -23.97 -10.13 12.02
CA GLY A 25 -22.77 -9.35 12.28
C GLY A 25 -21.52 -9.95 11.63
N GLY A 26 -20.36 -9.34 11.90
CA GLY A 26 -19.05 -9.83 11.44
C GLY A 26 -18.75 -11.27 11.85
N MET A 27 -19.03 -11.60 13.12
CA MET A 27 -18.59 -12.84 13.78
C MET A 27 -19.70 -13.88 13.98
N ALA A 28 -20.97 -13.46 13.99
CA ALA A 28 -22.10 -14.31 14.32
C ALA A 28 -23.39 -13.85 13.63
N THR A 29 -24.37 -14.75 13.55
CA THR A 29 -25.73 -14.47 13.09
C THR A 29 -26.72 -14.76 14.23
N VAL A 30 -27.66 -13.85 14.47
CA VAL A 30 -28.71 -13.98 15.48
C VAL A 30 -30.01 -14.40 14.79
N TYR A 31 -30.66 -15.43 15.33
CA TYR A 31 -31.92 -15.96 14.84
C TYR A 31 -33.00 -15.89 15.91
N LEU A 32 -34.24 -15.62 15.47
CA LEU A 32 -35.43 -15.87 16.26
C LEU A 32 -35.71 -17.37 16.23
N ALA A 33 -35.92 -17.95 17.39
CA ALA A 33 -36.33 -19.34 17.51
C ALA A 33 -37.36 -19.52 18.62
N HIS A 34 -38.19 -20.55 18.47
CA HIS A 34 -39.11 -20.99 19.51
C HIS A 34 -38.48 -22.13 20.30
N ASP A 35 -38.29 -21.95 21.60
CA ASP A 35 -37.83 -22.98 22.55
C ASP A 35 -38.96 -23.98 22.77
N LEU A 36 -38.78 -25.20 22.22
CA LEU A 36 -39.81 -26.24 22.25
C LEU A 36 -40.03 -26.81 23.65
N LYS A 37 -39.04 -26.72 24.54
CA LYS A 37 -39.12 -27.25 25.91
C LYS A 37 -39.90 -26.30 26.83
N HIS A 38 -39.64 -25.00 26.73
CA HIS A 38 -40.24 -23.99 27.60
C HIS A 38 -41.36 -23.19 26.94
N GLN A 39 -41.68 -23.45 25.66
CA GLN A 39 -42.76 -22.82 24.89
C GLN A 39 -42.68 -21.29 24.89
N ARG A 40 -41.49 -20.74 24.58
CA ARG A 40 -41.23 -19.30 24.52
C ARG A 40 -40.32 -18.93 23.36
N ASP A 41 -40.41 -17.69 22.91
CA ASP A 41 -39.51 -17.17 21.89
C ASP A 41 -38.18 -16.73 22.51
N VAL A 42 -37.09 -17.08 21.81
CA VAL A 42 -35.71 -16.83 22.23
C VAL A 42 -34.89 -16.32 21.04
N ALA A 43 -33.82 -15.61 21.33
CA ALA A 43 -32.80 -15.26 20.35
C ALA A 43 -31.62 -16.25 20.47
N ILE A 44 -31.24 -16.87 19.34
CA ILE A 44 -30.10 -17.78 19.26
C ILE A 44 -29.01 -17.11 18.45
N LYS A 45 -27.87 -16.84 19.06
CA LYS A 45 -26.70 -16.33 18.36
C LYS A 45 -25.76 -17.48 18.01
N VAL A 46 -25.46 -17.61 16.73
CA VAL A 46 -24.66 -18.70 16.16
C VAL A 46 -23.40 -18.10 15.55
N LEU A 47 -22.22 -18.58 15.98
CA LEU A 47 -20.95 -18.15 15.39
C LEU A 47 -20.83 -18.60 13.93
N LYS A 48 -20.20 -17.79 13.09
CA LYS A 48 -19.93 -18.17 11.70
C LYS A 48 -18.93 -19.34 11.65
N SER A 49 -19.12 -20.26 10.70
CA SER A 49 -18.38 -21.53 10.59
C SER A 49 -16.86 -21.36 10.54
N GLY A 50 -16.33 -20.36 9.82
CA GLY A 50 -14.90 -20.11 9.75
C GLY A 50 -14.26 -19.71 11.09
N LEU A 51 -15.04 -19.10 11.99
CA LEU A 51 -14.58 -18.72 13.33
C LEU A 51 -14.70 -19.92 14.29
N ALA A 52 -15.78 -20.68 14.19
CA ALA A 52 -15.98 -21.91 14.98
C ALA A 52 -14.86 -22.94 14.77
N GLN A 53 -14.34 -23.07 13.55
CA GLN A 53 -13.22 -23.97 13.24
C GLN A 53 -11.85 -23.47 13.74
N SER A 54 -11.68 -22.15 13.89
CA SER A 54 -10.44 -21.52 14.35
C SER A 54 -10.34 -21.40 15.88
N LEU A 55 -11.45 -21.59 16.59
CA LEU A 55 -11.55 -21.50 18.04
C LEU A 55 -11.47 -22.89 18.67
N SER A 56 -10.76 -23.01 19.80
CA SER A 56 -10.93 -24.17 20.68
C SER A 56 -12.33 -24.08 21.32
N GLY A 57 -13.29 -24.89 20.87
CA GLY A 57 -14.68 -24.89 21.36
C GLY A 57 -14.81 -24.91 22.90
N GLU A 58 -13.92 -25.64 23.57
CA GLU A 58 -13.83 -25.70 25.04
C GLU A 58 -13.58 -24.33 25.70
N ARG A 59 -12.76 -23.46 25.10
CA ARG A 59 -12.46 -22.12 25.65
C ARG A 59 -13.65 -21.18 25.50
N PHE A 60 -14.32 -21.21 24.36
CA PHE A 60 -15.53 -20.43 24.11
C PHE A 60 -16.65 -20.80 25.10
N LEU A 61 -16.91 -22.10 25.27
CA LEU A 61 -17.90 -22.59 26.23
C LEU A 61 -17.52 -22.24 27.68
N ARG A 62 -16.23 -22.26 28.03
CA ARG A 62 -15.73 -21.85 29.35
C ARG A 62 -15.96 -20.36 29.64
N GLU A 63 -15.63 -19.49 28.71
CA GLU A 63 -15.82 -18.04 28.86
C GLU A 63 -17.32 -17.69 28.92
N ILE A 64 -18.15 -18.33 28.08
CA ILE A 64 -19.61 -18.17 28.15
C ILE A 64 -20.18 -18.66 29.48
N ALA A 65 -19.68 -19.77 30.03
CA ALA A 65 -20.12 -20.28 31.32
C ALA A 65 -19.80 -19.33 32.50
N ILE A 66 -18.77 -18.48 32.36
CA ILE A 66 -18.46 -17.41 33.34
C ILE A 66 -19.49 -16.28 33.19
N THR A 67 -19.74 -15.82 31.96
CA THR A 67 -20.75 -14.78 31.68
C THR A 67 -22.17 -15.21 32.08
N ALA A 68 -22.52 -16.48 31.90
CA ALA A 68 -23.85 -17.01 32.23
C ALA A 68 -24.22 -16.91 33.73
N ARG A 69 -23.24 -16.65 34.61
CA ARG A 69 -23.46 -16.45 36.05
C ARG A 69 -23.87 -15.02 36.40
N LEU A 70 -23.76 -14.08 35.46
CA LEU A 70 -24.14 -12.69 35.70
C LEU A 70 -25.66 -12.58 35.71
N ASN A 71 -26.22 -12.15 36.84
CA ASN A 71 -27.65 -11.89 36.98
C ASN A 71 -27.87 -10.49 37.56
N HIS A 72 -28.23 -9.55 36.69
CA HIS A 72 -28.42 -8.15 37.03
C HIS A 72 -29.51 -7.53 36.15
N PRO A 73 -30.35 -6.60 36.64
CA PRO A 73 -31.42 -5.99 35.86
C PRO A 73 -30.98 -5.35 34.54
N HIS A 74 -29.75 -4.82 34.50
CA HIS A 74 -29.15 -4.18 33.33
C HIS A 74 -28.21 -5.09 32.51
N ILE A 75 -28.21 -6.40 32.73
CA ILE A 75 -27.44 -7.38 31.96
C ILE A 75 -28.42 -8.36 31.32
N LEU A 76 -28.31 -8.58 30.01
CA LEU A 76 -29.13 -9.57 29.32
C LEU A 76 -28.68 -10.98 29.75
N PRO A 77 -29.54 -11.77 30.41
CA PRO A 77 -29.13 -13.07 30.92
C PRO A 77 -28.94 -14.05 29.76
N LEU A 78 -27.98 -14.97 29.93
CA LEU A 78 -27.76 -16.07 29.00
C LEU A 78 -28.52 -17.29 29.52
N LEU A 79 -29.40 -17.85 28.68
CA LEU A 79 -30.26 -18.98 29.05
C LEU A 79 -29.54 -20.31 28.88
N GLU A 80 -28.85 -20.49 27.76
CA GLU A 80 -28.17 -21.74 27.41
C GLU A 80 -27.03 -21.46 26.43
N SER A 81 -26.04 -22.35 26.38
CA SER A 81 -25.01 -22.36 25.34
C SER A 81 -24.64 -23.78 24.98
N GLY A 82 -24.15 -23.98 23.76
CA GLY A 82 -23.83 -25.33 23.31
C GLY A 82 -23.08 -25.38 21.99
N GLU A 83 -22.75 -26.61 21.64
CA GLU A 83 -22.12 -27.01 20.40
C GLU A 83 -23.02 -28.05 19.73
N THR A 84 -23.19 -27.94 18.42
CA THR A 84 -23.99 -28.89 17.64
C THR A 84 -23.24 -30.22 17.43
N VAL A 85 -23.98 -31.30 17.14
CA VAL A 85 -23.40 -32.63 16.87
C VAL A 85 -22.42 -32.53 15.70
N GLY A 86 -21.14 -32.85 15.93
CA GLY A 86 -20.06 -32.74 14.94
C GLY A 86 -19.21 -31.47 15.05
N GLY A 87 -19.60 -30.51 15.91
CA GLY A 87 -18.83 -29.29 16.18
C GLY A 87 -18.95 -28.18 15.13
N ASP A 88 -19.89 -28.32 14.20
CA ASP A 88 -20.04 -27.41 13.06
C ASP A 88 -20.53 -26.00 13.46
N PHE A 89 -21.23 -25.89 14.59
CA PHE A 89 -21.77 -24.64 15.11
C PHE A 89 -21.64 -24.52 16.62
N LEU A 90 -21.09 -23.38 17.05
CA LEU A 90 -21.12 -22.89 18.43
C LEU A 90 -22.22 -21.83 18.56
N TYR A 91 -23.04 -21.95 19.60
CA TYR A 91 -24.19 -21.06 19.81
C TYR A 91 -24.46 -20.76 21.28
N TYR A 92 -25.18 -19.67 21.52
CA TYR A 92 -25.83 -19.40 22.80
C TYR A 92 -27.20 -18.78 22.61
N VAL A 93 -28.02 -18.92 23.64
CA VAL A 93 -29.44 -18.60 23.67
C VAL A 93 -29.69 -17.56 24.74
N MET A 94 -30.44 -16.53 24.38
CA MET A 94 -30.80 -15.41 25.25
C MET A 94 -32.29 -15.09 25.10
N PRO A 95 -32.93 -14.39 26.06
CA PRO A 95 -34.28 -13.90 25.90
C PRO A 95 -34.39 -13.03 24.65
N LEU A 96 -35.52 -13.11 23.96
CA LEU A 96 -35.83 -12.16 22.91
C LEU A 96 -36.15 -10.80 23.57
N ALA A 97 -35.28 -9.81 23.36
CA ALA A 97 -35.53 -8.45 23.82
C ALA A 97 -36.70 -7.82 23.05
N SER A 98 -37.60 -7.12 23.74
CA SER A 98 -38.83 -6.54 23.18
C SER A 98 -38.64 -5.17 22.52
N GLY A 99 -37.50 -4.50 22.73
CA GLY A 99 -37.22 -3.16 22.21
C GLY A 99 -35.99 -3.08 21.29
N GLU A 100 -35.72 -1.87 20.82
CA GLU A 100 -34.62 -1.54 19.90
C GLU A 100 -33.25 -1.44 20.62
N SER A 101 -32.16 -1.49 19.86
CA SER A 101 -30.83 -1.14 20.37
C SER A 101 -30.66 0.38 20.52
N LEU A 102 -29.74 0.81 21.40
CA LEU A 102 -29.37 2.21 21.54
C LEU A 102 -28.83 2.79 20.22
N ARG A 103 -28.20 1.96 19.37
CA ARG A 103 -27.83 2.35 18.00
C ARG A 103 -29.06 2.75 17.18
N GLU A 104 -30.06 1.89 17.10
CA GLU A 104 -31.30 2.16 16.33
C GLU A 104 -32.04 3.39 16.88
N HIS A 105 -32.04 3.55 18.20
CA HIS A 105 -32.59 4.72 18.88
C HIS A 105 -31.89 6.03 18.45
N MET A 106 -30.56 6.04 18.46
CA MET A 106 -29.75 7.19 18.05
C MET A 106 -29.80 7.46 16.54
N ASP A 107 -29.91 6.41 15.71
CA ASP A 107 -30.03 6.59 14.26
C ASP A 107 -31.38 7.23 13.89
N ARG A 108 -32.43 7.01 14.71
CA ARG A 108 -33.73 7.66 14.55
C ARG A 108 -33.75 9.10 15.08
N ASP A 109 -33.26 9.31 16.30
CA ASP A 109 -33.49 10.55 17.06
C ASP A 109 -32.25 11.48 17.06
N GLY A 110 -31.10 11.03 16.57
CA GLY A 110 -29.85 11.78 16.51
C GLY A 110 -29.22 11.98 17.89
N ALA A 111 -28.88 13.22 18.22
CA ALA A 111 -28.39 13.57 19.56
C ALA A 111 -29.52 13.48 20.58
N LEU A 112 -29.27 12.79 21.70
CA LEU A 112 -30.26 12.55 22.74
C LEU A 112 -30.27 13.68 23.79
N PRO A 113 -31.41 13.93 24.48
CA PRO A 113 -31.47 14.85 25.61
C PRO A 113 -30.47 14.47 26.70
N VAL A 114 -29.77 15.47 27.26
CA VAL A 114 -28.73 15.24 28.29
C VAL A 114 -29.24 14.40 29.48
N SER A 115 -30.48 14.60 29.91
CA SER A 115 -31.10 13.82 30.99
C SER A 115 -31.21 12.34 30.64
N GLU A 116 -31.46 12.03 29.38
CA GLU A 116 -31.54 10.67 28.86
C GLU A 116 -30.14 10.05 28.69
N CYS A 117 -29.17 10.79 28.14
CA CYS A 117 -27.78 10.35 28.06
C CYS A 117 -27.22 9.94 29.43
N VAL A 118 -27.49 10.75 30.46
CA VAL A 118 -27.04 10.49 31.83
C VAL A 118 -27.73 9.25 32.39
N ARG A 119 -29.04 9.10 32.20
CA ARG A 119 -29.80 7.94 32.69
C ARG A 119 -29.33 6.63 32.03
N LEU A 120 -29.27 6.57 30.71
CA LEU A 120 -28.82 5.38 29.97
C LEU A 120 -27.34 5.06 30.25
N GLY A 121 -26.52 6.11 30.43
CA GLY A 121 -25.14 5.98 30.89
C GLY A 121 -25.05 5.35 32.28
N MET A 122 -25.89 5.77 33.23
CA MET A 122 -25.92 5.20 34.58
C MET A 122 -26.30 3.72 34.56
N GLU A 123 -27.38 3.37 33.87
CA GLU A 123 -27.88 1.98 33.76
C GLU A 123 -26.83 1.06 33.11
N THR A 124 -26.14 1.54 32.06
CA THR A 124 -25.03 0.81 31.42
C THR A 124 -23.85 0.62 32.38
N VAL A 125 -23.46 1.67 33.10
CA VAL A 125 -22.33 1.60 34.04
C VAL A 125 -22.68 0.74 35.26
N GLU A 126 -23.94 0.68 35.70
CA GLU A 126 -24.40 -0.24 36.76
C GLU A 126 -24.20 -1.70 36.36
N ALA A 127 -24.50 -2.06 35.11
CA ALA A 127 -24.20 -3.38 34.55
C ALA A 127 -22.68 -3.67 34.59
N LEU A 128 -21.84 -2.71 34.21
CA LEU A 128 -20.39 -2.86 34.23
C LEU A 128 -19.82 -2.99 35.64
N VAL A 129 -20.33 -2.23 36.61
CA VAL A 129 -19.95 -2.37 38.04
C VAL A 129 -20.20 -3.80 38.52
N TYR A 130 -21.38 -4.34 38.22
CA TYR A 130 -21.71 -5.71 38.59
C TYR A 130 -20.80 -6.72 37.90
N ALA A 131 -20.56 -6.61 36.59
CA ALA A 131 -19.68 -7.52 35.85
C ALA A 131 -18.22 -7.47 36.34
N HIS A 132 -17.67 -6.25 36.54
CA HIS A 132 -16.29 -6.04 36.96
C HIS A 132 -16.03 -6.61 38.37
N THR A 133 -16.98 -6.50 39.30
CA THR A 133 -16.87 -7.10 40.64
C THR A 133 -16.91 -8.64 40.63
N HIS A 134 -17.44 -9.24 39.56
CA HIS A 134 -17.42 -10.68 39.32
C HIS A 134 -16.26 -11.11 38.41
N GLY A 135 -15.30 -10.22 38.13
CA GLY A 135 -14.10 -10.50 37.34
C GLY A 135 -14.35 -10.61 35.84
N VAL A 136 -15.49 -10.12 35.33
CA VAL A 136 -15.84 -10.15 33.90
C VAL A 136 -15.65 -8.76 33.29
N VAL A 137 -14.83 -8.67 32.24
CA VAL A 137 -14.63 -7.45 31.44
C VAL A 137 -15.34 -7.62 30.10
N HIS A 138 -16.09 -6.61 29.64
CA HIS A 138 -16.92 -6.75 28.44
C HIS A 138 -16.11 -6.67 27.14
N ARG A 139 -15.20 -5.70 27.02
CA ARG A 139 -14.27 -5.46 25.90
C ARG A 139 -14.90 -5.05 24.55
N ASP A 140 -16.22 -4.85 24.46
CA ASP A 140 -16.93 -4.47 23.22
C ASP A 140 -18.19 -3.64 23.54
N ILE A 141 -18.08 -2.68 24.45
CA ILE A 141 -19.19 -1.76 24.76
C ILE A 141 -19.40 -0.79 23.58
N LYS A 142 -20.63 -0.71 23.08
CA LYS A 142 -21.07 0.17 21.99
C LYS A 142 -22.61 0.25 21.95
N PRO A 143 -23.20 1.27 21.31
CA PRO A 143 -24.66 1.41 21.21
C PRO A 143 -25.40 0.17 20.67
N ALA A 144 -24.79 -0.59 19.77
CA ALA A 144 -25.41 -1.81 19.22
C ALA A 144 -25.50 -2.98 20.22
N ASN A 145 -24.73 -2.95 21.31
CA ASN A 145 -24.74 -3.98 22.37
C ASN A 145 -25.53 -3.52 23.62
N VAL A 146 -26.16 -2.35 23.57
CA VAL A 146 -27.04 -1.84 24.63
C VAL A 146 -28.47 -1.86 24.10
N LEU A 147 -29.31 -2.74 24.64
CA LEU A 147 -30.71 -2.89 24.25
C LEU A 147 -31.59 -2.03 25.15
N LEU A 148 -32.65 -1.43 24.60
CA LEU A 148 -33.62 -0.63 25.34
C LEU A 148 -34.87 -1.48 25.61
N SER A 149 -34.97 -2.02 26.82
CA SER A 149 -36.13 -2.83 27.26
C SER A 149 -36.97 -2.01 28.22
N ASP A 150 -38.23 -1.74 27.86
CA ASP A 150 -39.17 -0.93 28.66
C ASP A 150 -38.58 0.43 29.08
N GLY A 151 -37.78 1.03 28.20
CA GLY A 151 -37.12 2.32 28.42
C GLY A 151 -35.80 2.26 29.20
N HIS A 152 -35.39 1.09 29.69
CA HIS A 152 -34.13 0.88 30.43
C HIS A 152 -33.05 0.21 29.57
N ALA A 153 -31.79 0.58 29.80
CA ALA A 153 -30.63 -0.03 29.17
C ALA A 153 -30.35 -1.43 29.73
N VAL A 154 -30.19 -2.40 28.83
CA VAL A 154 -29.80 -3.78 29.14
C VAL A 154 -28.62 -4.15 28.24
N VAL A 155 -27.47 -4.45 28.85
CA VAL A 155 -26.22 -4.72 28.13
C VAL A 155 -26.14 -6.19 27.73
N ALA A 156 -25.87 -6.46 26.46
CA ALA A 156 -25.75 -7.79 25.86
C ALA A 156 -24.30 -8.14 25.47
N ASP A 157 -24.00 -9.42 25.22
CA ASP A 157 -22.71 -9.93 24.70
C ASP A 157 -21.47 -9.80 25.60
N PHE A 158 -21.63 -9.86 26.93
CA PHE A 158 -20.50 -9.84 27.88
C PHE A 158 -19.45 -10.93 27.64
N GLY A 159 -18.17 -10.54 27.60
CA GLY A 159 -17.01 -11.45 27.71
C GLY A 159 -16.68 -12.29 26.47
N ILE A 160 -17.49 -12.24 25.41
CA ILE A 160 -17.30 -13.09 24.22
C ILE A 160 -16.10 -12.63 23.37
N ALA A 161 -15.78 -11.33 23.38
CA ALA A 161 -14.65 -10.77 22.63
C ALA A 161 -13.28 -11.27 23.13
N LYS A 162 -13.13 -11.57 24.42
CA LYS A 162 -11.89 -12.14 25.01
C LYS A 162 -11.63 -13.56 24.50
N ALA A 163 -12.65 -14.41 24.47
CA ALA A 163 -12.56 -15.78 23.98
C ALA A 163 -12.06 -15.84 22.51
N LEU A 164 -12.42 -14.82 21.72
CA LEU A 164 -12.02 -14.67 20.32
C LEU A 164 -10.60 -14.06 20.15
N GLY A 165 -10.17 -13.21 21.09
CA GLY A 165 -8.84 -12.57 21.09
C GLY A 165 -7.71 -13.52 21.49
N ASP A 166 -7.87 -14.27 22.57
CA ASP A 166 -6.82 -15.16 23.11
C ASP A 166 -6.53 -16.37 22.20
N ALA A 167 -7.44 -16.73 21.29
CA ALA A 167 -7.23 -17.77 20.28
C ALA A 167 -6.25 -17.35 19.17
N ARG A 168 -6.01 -16.04 19.01
CA ARG A 168 -5.06 -15.48 18.04
C ARG A 168 -3.62 -15.46 18.54
N ASP A 169 -3.40 -15.56 19.85
CA ASP A 169 -2.07 -15.40 20.47
C ASP A 169 -1.24 -16.71 20.49
N THR A 170 -1.86 -17.86 20.23
CA THR A 170 -1.17 -19.17 20.21
C THR A 170 -0.64 -19.60 18.84
N THR A 171 -0.89 -18.83 17.78
CA THR A 171 -0.25 -19.02 16.46
C THR A 171 0.84 -17.97 16.26
N ARG A 172 2.10 -18.40 16.32
CA ARG A 172 3.28 -17.55 16.10
C ARG A 172 3.37 -17.11 14.63
N GLU A 173 2.62 -16.08 14.26
CA GLU A 173 2.86 -15.22 13.08
C GLU A 173 2.45 -13.78 13.43
N ARG A 174 3.42 -12.96 13.88
CA ARG A 174 3.27 -11.51 14.12
C ARG A 174 3.44 -10.72 12.81
N THR A 175 2.73 -11.11 11.77
CA THR A 175 2.76 -10.43 10.45
C THR A 175 1.34 -10.32 9.89
N ALA A 176 0.96 -9.09 9.54
CA ALA A 176 -0.29 -8.67 8.87
C ALA A 176 -1.53 -8.47 9.77
N ILE A 177 -1.54 -7.38 10.54
CA ILE A 177 -2.79 -6.66 10.88
C ILE A 177 -2.93 -5.49 9.89
N THR A 178 -3.14 -5.81 8.62
CA THR A 178 -3.46 -4.85 7.54
C THR A 178 -4.23 -5.59 6.44
N THR A 179 -5.45 -5.99 6.75
CA THR A 179 -6.42 -6.41 5.73
C THR A 179 -7.79 -5.89 6.15
N GLU A 180 -8.23 -4.81 5.51
CA GLU A 180 -9.60 -4.31 5.64
C GLU A 180 -10.57 -5.41 5.17
N GLY A 181 -11.55 -5.78 6.01
CA GLY A 181 -12.70 -6.60 5.60
C GLY A 181 -13.15 -7.71 6.55
N THR A 182 -12.29 -8.27 7.41
CA THR A 182 -12.76 -9.21 8.45
C THR A 182 -13.10 -8.45 9.72
N SER A 183 -14.39 -8.17 9.86
CA SER A 183 -15.02 -7.43 10.96
C SER A 183 -14.59 -7.98 12.35
N LEU A 184 -13.49 -7.44 12.89
CA LEU A 184 -13.51 -6.89 14.23
C LEU A 184 -14.48 -5.71 14.23
N GLY A 185 -15.24 -5.54 15.31
CA GLY A 185 -16.19 -4.46 15.45
C GLY A 185 -15.60 -3.09 15.09
N THR A 186 -16.49 -2.17 14.74
CA THR A 186 -16.12 -0.80 14.36
C THR A 186 -15.14 -0.22 15.40
N PRO A 187 -13.93 0.21 15.01
CA PRO A 187 -12.87 0.66 15.93
C PRO A 187 -13.25 1.91 16.73
N LEU A 188 -14.41 2.51 16.44
CA LEU A 188 -14.96 3.72 17.05
C LEU A 188 -14.99 3.65 18.58
N TYR A 189 -15.30 2.51 19.19
CA TYR A 189 -15.44 2.39 20.66
C TYR A 189 -14.25 1.70 21.34
N MET A 190 -13.40 1.02 20.58
CA MET A 190 -12.26 0.26 21.09
C MET A 190 -11.27 1.17 21.85
N ALA A 191 -10.82 0.77 23.04
CA ALA A 191 -9.80 1.53 23.76
C ALA A 191 -8.43 1.45 23.06
N PRO A 192 -7.56 2.47 23.15
CA PRO A 192 -6.25 2.47 22.49
C PRO A 192 -5.42 1.21 22.76
N GLU A 193 -5.40 0.74 24.01
CA GLU A 193 -4.68 -0.46 24.45
C GLU A 193 -5.27 -1.77 23.91
N GLN A 194 -6.56 -1.80 23.52
CA GLN A 194 -7.16 -2.97 22.90
C GLN A 194 -6.69 -3.16 21.46
N ALA A 195 -6.28 -2.08 20.79
CA ALA A 195 -5.90 -2.11 19.38
C ALA A 195 -4.41 -2.35 19.15
N THR A 196 -3.56 -2.01 20.13
CA THR A 196 -2.11 -2.24 20.06
C THR A 196 -1.73 -3.69 20.31
N GLY A 197 -2.54 -4.46 21.03
CA GLY A 197 -2.25 -5.85 21.38
C GLY A 197 -1.04 -6.03 22.30
N GLU A 198 -0.52 -4.94 22.85
CA GLU A 198 0.61 -4.93 23.78
C GLU A 198 0.09 -4.69 25.21
N GLY A 199 0.06 -5.74 26.03
CA GLY A 199 -0.30 -5.68 27.46
C GLY A 199 -1.68 -6.28 27.82
N ASP A 200 -1.90 -6.51 29.11
CA ASP A 200 -3.17 -7.04 29.62
C ASP A 200 -4.28 -5.98 29.56
N VAL A 201 -5.30 -6.21 28.72
CA VAL A 201 -6.52 -5.37 28.67
C VAL A 201 -7.41 -5.65 29.89
N ASP A 202 -7.50 -4.68 30.79
CA ASP A 202 -8.35 -4.73 31.99
C ASP A 202 -9.69 -3.97 31.84
N HIS A 203 -10.44 -3.83 32.94
CA HIS A 203 -11.77 -3.22 32.98
C HIS A 203 -11.80 -1.74 32.57
N ARG A 204 -10.65 -1.05 32.53
CA ARG A 204 -10.56 0.36 32.12
C ARG A 204 -10.79 0.56 30.62
N ALA A 205 -10.74 -0.51 29.82
CA ALA A 205 -11.14 -0.49 28.43
C ALA A 205 -12.66 -0.26 28.27
N ASP A 206 -13.49 -0.87 29.13
CA ASP A 206 -14.94 -0.65 29.11
C ASP A 206 -15.29 0.80 29.50
N ILE A 207 -14.53 1.40 30.42
CA ILE A 207 -14.69 2.80 30.85
C ILE A 207 -14.44 3.76 29.69
N TYR A 208 -13.41 3.48 28.87
CA TYR A 208 -13.14 4.27 27.66
C TYR A 208 -14.30 4.19 26.67
N ALA A 209 -14.78 2.99 26.40
CA ALA A 209 -15.90 2.75 25.48
C ALA A 209 -17.19 3.44 25.93
N VAL A 210 -17.48 3.47 27.25
CA VAL A 210 -18.58 4.26 27.83
C VAL A 210 -18.39 5.75 27.57
N GLY A 211 -17.17 6.27 27.69
CA GLY A 211 -16.86 7.67 27.37
C GLY A 211 -17.18 8.03 25.91
N VAL A 212 -16.76 7.17 24.96
CA VAL A 212 -17.09 7.33 23.54
C VAL A 212 -18.61 7.27 23.31
N MET A 213 -19.30 6.33 23.95
CA MET A 213 -20.76 6.19 23.82
C MET A 213 -21.51 7.41 24.36
N LEU A 214 -21.11 7.93 25.53
CA LEU A 214 -21.70 9.15 26.11
C LEU A 214 -21.42 10.38 25.25
N PHE A 215 -20.22 10.48 24.67
CA PHE A 215 -19.91 11.54 23.71
C PHE A 215 -20.88 11.50 22.54
N GLU A 216 -21.05 10.33 21.93
CA GLU A 216 -21.89 10.16 20.76
C GLU A 216 -23.37 10.43 21.05
N MET A 217 -23.89 9.96 22.20
CA MET A 217 -25.27 10.25 22.60
C MET A 217 -25.52 11.76 22.72
N VAL A 218 -24.55 12.53 23.23
CA VAL A 218 -24.69 14.00 23.39
C VAL A 218 -24.45 14.75 22.09
N ALA A 219 -23.46 14.33 21.28
CA ALA A 219 -23.05 15.02 20.07
C ALA A 219 -23.83 14.59 18.81
N GLY A 220 -24.52 13.45 18.85
CA GLY A 220 -25.19 12.82 17.71
C GLY A 220 -24.25 12.13 16.71
N ALA A 221 -22.93 12.20 16.94
CA ALA A 221 -21.90 11.56 16.12
C ALA A 221 -20.69 11.16 16.98
N PRO A 222 -19.97 10.08 16.64
CA PRO A 222 -18.85 9.61 17.45
C PRO A 222 -17.68 10.61 17.41
N PRO A 223 -16.85 10.67 18.47
CA PRO A 223 -15.76 11.63 18.59
C PRO A 223 -14.69 11.46 17.50
N PHE A 224 -14.53 10.23 17.01
CA PHE A 224 -13.54 9.89 15.99
C PHE A 224 -14.27 9.29 14.79
N THR A 225 -13.94 9.70 13.57
CA THR A 225 -14.53 9.19 12.33
C THR A 225 -13.44 8.95 11.28
N GLY A 226 -13.71 8.03 10.35
CA GLY A 226 -12.79 7.66 9.27
C GLY A 226 -12.55 6.15 9.19
N THR A 227 -11.59 5.76 8.36
CA THR A 227 -11.10 4.38 8.21
C THR A 227 -10.55 3.83 9.54
N TRP A 228 -10.38 2.50 9.62
CA TRP A 228 -9.87 1.86 10.85
C TRP A 228 -8.55 2.46 11.31
N HIS A 229 -7.61 2.64 10.40
CA HIS A 229 -6.32 3.26 10.69
C HIS A 229 -6.44 4.73 11.10
N GLN A 230 -7.35 5.50 10.49
CA GLN A 230 -7.57 6.90 10.85
C GLN A 230 -8.15 7.06 12.26
N VAL A 231 -9.18 6.27 12.61
CA VAL A 231 -9.76 6.27 13.95
C VAL A 231 -8.72 5.85 14.98
N MET A 232 -7.88 4.86 14.68
CA MET A 232 -6.82 4.44 15.60
C MET A 232 -5.73 5.48 15.79
N VAL A 233 -5.26 6.12 14.71
CA VAL A 233 -4.29 7.21 14.80
C VAL A 233 -4.86 8.39 15.59
N GLN A 234 -6.13 8.77 15.36
CA GLN A 234 -6.80 9.84 16.11
C GLN A 234 -6.84 9.53 17.61
N LYS A 235 -7.16 8.29 18.00
CA LYS A 235 -7.19 7.84 19.40
C LYS A 235 -5.82 7.83 20.09
N MET A 236 -4.76 7.58 19.32
CA MET A 236 -3.38 7.53 19.82
C MET A 236 -2.67 8.89 19.80
N SER A 237 -3.15 9.85 19.01
CA SER A 237 -2.42 11.09 18.69
C SER A 237 -3.11 12.39 19.10
N ASN A 238 -4.44 12.41 19.26
CA ASN A 238 -5.19 13.64 19.54
C ASN A 238 -5.67 13.69 20.99
N ASP A 239 -5.72 14.89 21.57
CA ASP A 239 -6.56 15.15 22.75
C ASP A 239 -8.04 14.89 22.39
N VAL A 240 -8.81 14.36 23.34
CA VAL A 240 -10.25 14.07 23.16
C VAL A 240 -10.96 15.29 22.57
N PRO A 241 -11.66 15.16 21.42
CA PRO A 241 -12.40 16.27 20.83
C PRO A 241 -13.27 16.97 21.86
N SER A 242 -13.24 18.30 21.86
CA SER A 242 -13.95 19.06 22.88
C SER A 242 -15.46 18.94 22.67
N LEU A 243 -16.15 18.19 23.54
CA LEU A 243 -17.61 18.07 23.48
C LEU A 243 -18.30 19.44 23.56
N SER A 244 -17.72 20.42 24.27
CA SER A 244 -18.23 21.79 24.31
C SER A 244 -18.14 22.55 22.98
N ALA A 245 -17.23 22.17 22.08
CA ALA A 245 -17.19 22.73 20.72
C ALA A 245 -18.28 22.16 19.82
N HIS A 246 -18.72 20.91 20.07
CA HIS A 246 -19.78 20.23 19.31
C HIS A 246 -21.17 20.45 19.89
N PHE A 247 -21.28 20.67 21.21
CA PHE A 247 -22.54 20.95 21.90
C PHE A 247 -22.31 21.91 23.09
N ALA A 248 -22.39 23.21 22.83
CA ALA A 248 -22.11 24.26 23.81
C ALA A 248 -23.04 24.26 25.05
N SER A 249 -24.17 23.55 24.98
CA SER A 249 -25.17 23.46 26.06
C SER A 249 -24.97 22.27 27.01
N ALA A 250 -23.95 21.43 26.81
CA ALA A 250 -23.65 20.31 27.71
C ALA A 250 -23.22 20.81 29.11
N PRO A 251 -23.71 20.21 30.21
CA PRO A 251 -23.24 20.53 31.55
C PRO A 251 -21.72 20.34 31.65
N PRO A 252 -20.95 21.32 32.18
CA PRO A 252 -19.50 21.21 32.28
C PRO A 252 -19.01 19.98 33.04
N ALA A 253 -19.79 19.51 34.01
CA ALA A 253 -19.48 18.28 34.74
C ALA A 253 -19.53 17.03 33.86
N LEU A 254 -20.50 16.94 32.93
CA LEU A 254 -20.62 15.84 31.98
C LEU A 254 -19.48 15.86 30.94
N VAL A 255 -19.14 17.05 30.43
CA VAL A 255 -18.01 17.23 29.50
C VAL A 255 -16.70 16.73 30.12
N ARG A 256 -16.43 17.10 31.38
CA ARG A 256 -15.22 16.65 32.09
C ARG A 256 -15.19 15.14 32.32
N LEU A 257 -16.32 14.54 32.69
CA LEU A 257 -16.41 13.10 32.89
C LEU A 257 -16.15 12.34 31.58
N ILE A 258 -16.77 12.75 30.48
CA ILE A 258 -16.58 12.12 29.16
C ILE A 258 -15.12 12.21 28.73
N ALA A 259 -14.49 13.39 28.86
CA ALA A 259 -13.08 13.57 28.56
C ALA A 259 -12.16 12.70 29.43
N ALA A 260 -12.46 12.59 30.74
CA ALA A 260 -11.69 11.74 31.66
C ALA A 260 -11.80 10.25 31.32
N CYS A 261 -12.99 9.77 30.95
CA CYS A 261 -13.18 8.38 30.50
C CYS A 261 -12.39 8.08 29.22
N MET A 262 -12.30 9.04 28.30
CA MET A 262 -11.64 8.89 27.00
C MET A 262 -10.13 9.22 27.00
N ALA A 263 -9.49 9.35 28.16
CA ALA A 263 -8.05 9.58 28.22
C ALA A 263 -7.28 8.43 27.54
N SER A 264 -6.32 8.75 26.67
CA SER A 264 -5.56 7.73 25.93
C SER A 264 -4.76 6.82 26.87
N ASP A 265 -4.16 7.37 27.94
CA ASP A 265 -3.53 6.62 29.02
C ASP A 265 -4.59 6.09 30.01
N ALA A 266 -4.68 4.77 30.16
CA ALA A 266 -5.63 4.10 31.06
C ALA A 266 -5.44 4.48 32.54
N SER A 267 -4.24 4.90 32.95
CA SER A 267 -3.97 5.36 34.32
C SER A 267 -4.62 6.72 34.64
N LEU A 268 -4.94 7.51 33.62
CA LEU A 268 -5.57 8.82 33.77
C LEU A 268 -7.11 8.76 33.78
N ARG A 269 -7.69 7.59 33.47
CA ARG A 269 -9.14 7.36 33.49
C ARG A 269 -9.66 7.21 34.93
N PRO A 270 -10.97 7.31 35.17
CA PRO A 270 -11.57 6.77 36.39
C PRO A 270 -11.16 5.29 36.56
N GLN A 271 -10.61 4.94 37.72
CA GLN A 271 -10.01 3.61 37.90
C GLN A 271 -11.05 2.49 38.12
N THR A 272 -12.33 2.81 38.32
CA THR A 272 -13.43 1.84 38.45
C THR A 272 -14.70 2.36 37.80
N ALA A 273 -15.55 1.45 37.28
CA ALA A 273 -16.88 1.80 36.80
C ALA A 273 -17.74 2.45 37.89
N GLY A 274 -17.52 2.09 39.17
CA GLY A 274 -18.21 2.70 40.31
C GLY A 274 -17.90 4.20 40.47
N ALA A 275 -16.67 4.62 40.17
CA ALA A 275 -16.31 6.04 40.18
C ALA A 275 -17.03 6.83 39.07
N VAL A 276 -17.19 6.23 37.88
CA VAL A 276 -17.98 6.82 36.78
C VAL A 276 -19.45 6.94 37.18
N LEU A 277 -20.02 5.89 37.76
CA LEU A 277 -21.42 5.87 38.21
C LEU A 277 -21.71 6.95 39.26
N GLN A 278 -20.80 7.13 40.23
CA GLN A 278 -20.94 8.16 41.24
C GLN A 278 -20.96 9.58 40.64
N GLN A 279 -20.11 9.85 39.64
CA GLN A 279 -20.10 11.14 38.96
C GLN A 279 -21.37 11.36 38.12
N LEU A 280 -21.87 10.33 37.43
CA LEU A 280 -23.14 10.41 36.70
C LEU A 280 -24.33 10.69 37.63
N ARG A 281 -24.38 10.06 38.82
CA ARG A 281 -25.41 10.33 39.84
C ARG A 281 -25.38 11.79 40.30
N GLY A 282 -24.19 12.34 40.58
CA GLY A 282 -24.06 13.76 40.93
C GLY A 282 -24.49 14.72 39.81
N ILE A 283 -24.25 14.35 38.55
CA ILE A 283 -24.74 15.12 37.39
C ILE A 283 -26.27 15.05 37.33
N ALA A 284 -26.87 13.87 37.50
CA ALA A 284 -28.33 13.69 37.49
C ALA A 284 -29.02 14.52 38.59
N GLU A 285 -28.46 14.56 39.81
CA GLU A 285 -28.97 15.40 40.90
C GLU A 285 -28.91 16.89 40.55
N SER A 286 -27.82 17.35 39.93
CA SER A 286 -27.66 18.75 39.52
C SER A 286 -28.62 19.18 38.41
N LEU A 287 -29.03 18.25 37.52
CA LEU A 287 -30.01 18.49 36.46
C LEU A 287 -31.44 18.63 37.01
N ASN A 288 -31.72 18.07 38.18
CA ASN A 288 -33.04 18.07 38.83
C ASN A 288 -33.21 19.18 39.89
N ALA A 289 -32.20 20.03 40.12
CA ALA A 289 -32.31 21.12 41.09
C ALA A 289 -33.17 22.30 40.56
N PRO A 290 -34.14 22.84 41.33
CA PRO A 290 -34.97 23.96 40.89
C PRO A 290 -34.13 25.23 40.70
N ARG A 291 -34.23 25.85 39.52
CA ARG A 291 -33.59 27.14 39.22
C ARG A 291 -34.35 28.29 39.91
N PRO A 292 -33.68 29.27 40.55
CA PRO A 292 -34.34 30.44 41.10
C PRO A 292 -34.82 31.40 39.99
N ASP A 293 -36.07 31.82 40.11
CA ASP A 293 -36.75 32.77 39.21
C ASP A 293 -36.14 34.16 39.26
N GLY A 294 -36.12 34.82 38.09
CA GLY A 294 -35.51 36.11 37.89
C GLY A 294 -36.31 37.30 38.40
N THR A 295 -35.66 38.46 38.44
CA THR A 295 -36.17 39.76 37.98
C THR A 295 -35.13 40.85 38.28
N LEU A 296 -34.80 41.70 37.28
CA LEU A 296 -35.02 43.15 37.37
C LEU A 296 -34.52 43.88 36.11
N ALA A 297 -35.53 44.45 35.46
CA ALA A 297 -35.58 45.51 34.48
C ALA A 297 -34.50 46.63 34.54
N ARG A 298 -33.98 46.97 33.33
CA ARG A 298 -34.12 48.27 32.64
C ARG A 298 -33.28 49.48 33.10
N LYS A 299 -32.29 49.85 32.28
CA LYS A 299 -32.10 51.16 31.56
C LYS A 299 -30.61 51.47 31.36
N ARG A 300 -30.18 51.63 30.10
CA ARG A 300 -29.41 52.79 29.57
C ARG A 300 -28.99 52.53 28.11
N THR A 301 -29.92 52.86 27.21
CA THR A 301 -29.75 52.97 25.76
C THR A 301 -29.05 54.28 25.40
N THR A 302 -27.77 54.19 25.01
CA THR A 302 -27.10 55.08 24.02
C THR A 302 -25.69 54.64 23.62
N LEU A 303 -25.09 53.62 24.26
CA LEU A 303 -23.81 53.01 23.85
C LEU A 303 -23.96 51.75 22.97
N VAL A 304 -25.16 51.19 22.89
CA VAL A 304 -25.43 49.91 22.21
C VAL A 304 -25.56 50.07 20.68
N ALA A 305 -25.96 51.24 20.17
CA ALA A 305 -26.13 51.44 18.72
C ALA A 305 -24.79 51.45 17.94
N SER A 306 -23.73 52.00 18.53
CA SER A 306 -22.38 52.00 17.92
C SER A 306 -21.74 50.60 17.99
N ALA A 307 -21.98 49.86 19.08
CA ALA A 307 -21.52 48.48 19.24
C ALA A 307 -22.27 47.50 18.32
N LEU A 308 -23.59 47.70 18.11
CA LEU A 308 -24.39 46.93 17.16
C LEU A 308 -24.06 47.28 15.71
N GLY A 309 -23.76 48.55 15.40
CA GLY A 309 -23.30 48.95 14.07
C GLY A 309 -21.94 48.33 13.73
N LEU A 310 -21.00 48.33 14.68
CA LEU A 310 -19.70 47.68 14.53
C LEU A 310 -19.84 46.15 14.45
N ALA A 311 -20.70 45.54 15.28
CA ALA A 311 -20.98 44.11 15.22
C ALA A 311 -21.66 43.71 13.90
N ALA A 312 -22.61 44.50 13.39
CA ALA A 312 -23.23 44.27 12.10
C ALA A 312 -22.24 44.44 10.93
N LEU A 313 -21.32 45.41 11.02
CA LEU A 313 -20.26 45.59 10.03
C LEU A 313 -19.27 44.43 10.06
N ILE A 314 -18.90 43.93 11.26
CA ILE A 314 -18.06 42.75 11.45
C ILE A 314 -18.76 41.51 10.88
N VAL A 315 -20.05 41.29 11.19
CA VAL A 315 -20.84 40.18 10.65
C VAL A 315 -20.97 40.29 9.14
N ALA A 316 -21.27 41.46 8.58
CA ALA A 316 -21.34 41.68 7.15
C ALA A 316 -19.99 41.42 6.46
N THR A 317 -18.88 41.85 7.10
CA THR A 317 -17.53 41.58 6.60
C THR A 317 -17.21 40.08 6.64
N ILE A 318 -17.56 39.38 7.72
CA ILE A 318 -17.40 37.92 7.84
C ILE A 318 -18.25 37.19 6.79
N VAL A 319 -19.48 37.64 6.55
CA VAL A 319 -20.37 37.07 5.52
C VAL A 319 -19.79 37.29 4.13
N VAL A 320 -19.33 38.49 3.80
CA VAL A 320 -18.70 38.80 2.51
C VAL A 320 -17.40 38.03 2.32
N MET A 321 -16.57 37.89 3.36
CA MET A 321 -15.35 37.08 3.30
C MET A 321 -15.67 35.59 3.09
N ARG A 322 -16.61 35.03 3.86
CA ARG A 322 -17.06 33.63 3.69
C ARG A 322 -17.66 33.37 2.31
N ASP A 323 -18.45 34.31 1.80
CA ASP A 323 -19.06 34.23 0.48
C ASP A 323 -18.03 34.37 -0.66
N ARG A 324 -16.99 35.20 -0.46
CA ARG A 324 -15.84 35.29 -1.38
C ARG A 324 -15.02 34.01 -1.38
N ASP A 325 -14.73 33.45 -0.21
CA ASP A 325 -13.94 32.23 -0.07
C ASP A 325 -14.71 31.02 -0.61
N ALA A 326 -16.02 30.92 -0.35
CA ALA A 326 -16.89 29.88 -0.89
C ALA A 326 -17.00 29.94 -2.43
N ARG A 327 -17.07 31.14 -3.02
CA ARG A 327 -17.02 31.30 -4.49
C ARG A 327 -15.67 30.90 -5.07
N TRP A 328 -14.57 31.37 -4.49
CA TRP A 328 -13.24 30.99 -4.96
C TRP A 328 -13.01 29.48 -4.85
N LEU A 329 -13.48 28.84 -3.78
CA LEU A 329 -13.41 27.38 -3.63
C LEU A 329 -14.16 26.66 -4.75
N ARG A 330 -15.41 27.05 -4.99
CA ARG A 330 -16.30 26.39 -5.95
C ARG A 330 -15.91 26.64 -7.40
N ASP A 331 -15.58 27.88 -7.73
CA ASP A 331 -15.44 28.33 -9.12
C ASP A 331 -13.97 28.30 -9.58
N THR A 332 -13.01 28.15 -8.67
CA THR A 332 -11.58 28.19 -8.99
C THR A 332 -10.81 27.04 -8.35
N ALA A 333 -10.81 26.92 -7.02
CA ALA A 333 -9.90 26.00 -6.33
C ALA A 333 -10.26 24.53 -6.59
N LEU A 334 -11.51 24.11 -6.41
CA LEU A 334 -11.91 22.71 -6.57
C LEU A 334 -11.73 22.19 -8.01
N PRO A 335 -12.15 22.90 -9.07
CA PRO A 335 -11.90 22.47 -10.45
C PRO A 335 -10.40 22.38 -10.77
N GLU A 336 -9.59 23.32 -10.26
CA GLU A 336 -8.15 23.30 -10.49
C GLU A 336 -7.46 22.19 -9.68
N ILE A 337 -7.90 21.92 -8.45
CA ILE A 337 -7.44 20.77 -7.65
C ILE A 337 -7.70 19.47 -8.40
N GLU A 338 -8.91 19.28 -8.91
CA GLU A 338 -9.29 18.11 -9.72
C GLU A 338 -8.37 17.99 -10.94
N ARG A 339 -8.21 19.06 -11.72
CA ARG A 339 -7.31 19.09 -12.88
C ARG A 339 -5.87 18.75 -12.51
N LEU A 340 -5.34 19.30 -11.42
CA LEU A 340 -3.98 19.05 -10.96
C LEU A 340 -3.79 17.59 -10.51
N VAL A 341 -4.76 17.01 -9.81
CA VAL A 341 -4.74 15.59 -9.43
C VAL A 341 -4.84 14.69 -10.67
N GLU A 342 -5.72 15.01 -11.62
CA GLU A 342 -5.88 14.25 -12.86
C GLU A 342 -4.64 14.29 -13.76
N THR A 343 -3.86 15.37 -13.68
CA THR A 343 -2.59 15.56 -14.40
C THR A 343 -1.36 15.15 -13.59
N ASP A 344 -1.53 14.47 -12.44
CA ASP A 344 -0.47 14.02 -11.52
C ASP A 344 0.46 15.15 -11.02
N GLN A 345 -0.02 16.41 -11.06
CA GLN A 345 0.67 17.60 -10.53
C GLN A 345 0.44 17.75 -9.02
N LEU A 346 0.83 16.72 -8.27
CA LEU A 346 0.46 16.56 -6.86
C LEU A 346 1.02 17.64 -5.93
N ASP A 347 2.15 18.27 -6.27
CA ASP A 347 2.73 19.33 -5.45
C ASP A 347 1.93 20.65 -5.56
N SER A 348 1.54 21.00 -6.78
CA SER A 348 0.64 22.12 -7.02
C SER A 348 -0.72 21.86 -6.38
N ALA A 349 -1.25 20.64 -6.49
CA ALA A 349 -2.50 20.25 -5.84
C ALA A 349 -2.37 20.36 -4.32
N PHE A 350 -1.28 19.86 -3.72
CA PHE A 350 -1.01 19.96 -2.30
C PHE A 350 -0.96 21.40 -1.81
N ALA A 351 -0.28 22.29 -2.55
CA ALA A 351 -0.18 23.71 -2.23
C ALA A 351 -1.57 24.39 -2.29
N LEU A 352 -2.33 24.14 -3.35
CA LEU A 352 -3.67 24.70 -3.52
C LEU A 352 -4.65 24.18 -2.48
N ILE A 353 -4.60 22.89 -2.12
CA ILE A 353 -5.43 22.33 -1.04
C ILE A 353 -5.01 22.88 0.32
N THR A 354 -3.72 23.13 0.55
CA THR A 354 -3.25 23.80 1.78
C THR A 354 -3.82 25.22 1.86
N GLU A 355 -3.76 25.98 0.77
CA GLU A 355 -4.36 27.31 0.71
C GLU A 355 -5.88 27.26 0.91
N ALA A 356 -6.56 26.33 0.25
CA ALA A 356 -8.00 26.12 0.39
C ALA A 356 -8.40 25.75 1.82
N THR A 357 -7.64 24.89 2.48
CA THR A 357 -7.85 24.53 3.89
C THR A 357 -7.62 25.74 4.81
N GLY A 358 -6.65 26.61 4.50
CA GLY A 358 -6.42 27.85 5.24
C GLY A 358 -7.59 28.84 5.14
N ARG A 359 -8.27 28.89 3.98
CA ARG A 359 -9.43 29.76 3.75
C ARG A 359 -10.75 29.16 4.28
N ALA A 360 -10.91 27.84 4.23
CA ALA A 360 -12.06 27.12 4.76
C ALA A 360 -11.65 25.82 5.47
N PRO A 361 -11.24 25.88 6.75
CA PRO A 361 -10.69 24.75 7.50
C PRO A 361 -11.65 23.57 7.67
N ASP A 362 -12.96 23.83 7.72
CA ASP A 362 -14.01 22.85 7.98
C ASP A 362 -14.74 22.38 6.71
N ASP A 363 -14.27 22.77 5.52
CA ASP A 363 -14.89 22.39 4.26
C ASP A 363 -14.61 20.90 3.94
N SER A 364 -15.67 20.09 3.95
CA SER A 364 -15.58 18.65 3.72
C SER A 364 -15.15 18.29 2.29
N THR A 365 -15.44 19.16 1.31
CA THR A 365 -15.06 18.93 -0.09
C THR A 365 -13.57 19.12 -0.29
N VAL A 366 -12.97 20.16 0.32
CA VAL A 366 -11.52 20.36 0.33
C VAL A 366 -10.84 19.21 1.09
N THR A 367 -11.40 18.84 2.25
CA THR A 367 -10.85 17.76 3.10
C THR A 367 -10.81 16.42 2.38
N ALA A 368 -11.80 16.12 1.54
CA ALA A 368 -11.88 14.88 0.77
C ALA A 368 -10.75 14.69 -0.24
N TRP A 369 -10.05 15.76 -0.66
CA TRP A 369 -8.92 15.68 -1.58
C TRP A 369 -7.59 15.29 -0.90
N TRP A 370 -7.46 15.49 0.41
CA TRP A 370 -6.21 15.22 1.11
C TRP A 370 -5.66 13.80 0.94
N PRO A 371 -6.46 12.72 0.99
CA PRO A 371 -5.96 11.36 0.76
C PRO A 371 -5.37 11.14 -0.64
N ALA A 372 -5.83 11.87 -1.65
CA ALA A 372 -5.33 11.75 -3.02
C ALA A 372 -3.94 12.38 -3.19
N VAL A 373 -3.69 13.51 -2.52
CA VAL A 373 -2.46 14.32 -2.74
C VAL A 373 -1.43 14.21 -1.62
N SER A 374 -1.80 13.69 -0.44
CA SER A 374 -0.97 13.74 0.75
C SER A 374 -0.99 12.45 1.56
N GLN A 375 0.02 12.30 2.40
CA GLN A 375 0.14 11.24 3.40
C GLN A 375 0.63 11.83 4.72
N ILE A 376 0.49 11.04 5.77
CA ILE A 376 1.01 11.38 7.09
C ILE A 376 2.33 10.65 7.29
N GLN A 377 3.35 11.39 7.72
CA GLN A 377 4.68 10.88 7.99
C GLN A 377 5.11 11.24 9.41
N THR A 378 5.67 10.26 10.10
CA THR A 378 6.39 10.48 11.35
C THR A 378 7.89 10.53 11.06
N PHE A 379 8.52 11.64 11.41
CA PHE A 379 9.95 11.86 11.23
C PHE A 379 10.69 11.54 12.53
N LEU A 380 11.51 10.49 12.50
CA LEU A 380 12.35 10.08 13.62
C LEU A 380 13.82 10.17 13.25
N SER A 381 14.67 10.46 14.24
CA SER A 381 16.12 10.37 14.11
C SER A 381 16.74 9.74 15.36
N GLU A 382 17.93 9.19 15.19
CA GLU A 382 18.72 8.58 16.24
C GLU A 382 20.14 9.18 16.24
N PRO A 383 20.56 9.92 17.29
CA PRO A 383 19.75 10.37 18.42
C PRO A 383 18.67 11.39 18.00
N SER A 384 17.60 11.47 18.79
CA SER A 384 16.50 12.42 18.56
C SER A 384 16.93 13.88 18.70
N GLY A 385 16.03 14.81 18.33
CA GLY A 385 16.28 16.25 18.36
C GLY A 385 16.90 16.83 17.09
N ALA A 386 16.82 16.13 15.96
CA ALA A 386 17.23 16.67 14.66
C ALA A 386 16.16 17.58 14.06
N GLU A 387 16.56 18.74 13.55
CA GLU A 387 15.73 19.60 12.72
C GLU A 387 15.50 18.95 11.36
N VAL A 388 14.25 18.91 10.93
CA VAL A 388 13.82 18.32 9.67
C VAL A 388 13.32 19.43 8.76
N SER A 389 13.77 19.42 7.52
CA SER A 389 13.28 20.30 6.45
C SER A 389 13.05 19.48 5.18
N ARG A 390 12.20 19.97 4.29
CA ARG A 390 11.95 19.36 2.97
C ARG A 390 12.18 20.31 1.82
N ALA A 391 12.56 19.80 0.67
CA ALA A 391 12.67 20.56 -0.58
C ALA A 391 12.10 19.74 -1.75
N SER A 392 11.58 20.44 -2.76
CA SER A 392 11.20 19.81 -4.03
C SER A 392 12.47 19.26 -4.69
N ILE A 393 12.35 18.14 -5.42
CA ILE A 393 13.47 17.57 -6.17
C ILE A 393 13.93 18.51 -7.30
N ASP A 394 13.01 19.33 -7.83
CA ASP A 394 13.28 20.28 -8.92
C ASP A 394 13.85 21.61 -8.41
N ASP A 395 13.71 21.94 -7.11
CA ASP A 395 14.23 23.17 -6.50
C ASP A 395 14.83 22.89 -5.12
N THR A 396 16.10 22.49 -5.09
CA THR A 396 16.86 22.25 -3.86
C THR A 396 17.34 23.52 -3.16
N THR A 397 17.03 24.71 -3.70
CA THR A 397 17.41 25.99 -3.09
C THR A 397 16.43 26.43 -2.00
N LYS A 398 15.20 25.91 -2.03
CA LYS A 398 14.13 26.25 -1.08
C LYS A 398 13.82 25.08 -0.15
N TRP A 399 14.26 25.21 1.10
CA TRP A 399 13.97 24.25 2.15
C TRP A 399 12.86 24.77 3.07
N ILE A 400 11.79 23.98 3.18
CA ILE A 400 10.63 24.24 4.02
C ILE A 400 10.84 23.51 5.36
N PRO A 401 10.86 24.21 6.51
CA PRO A 401 10.94 23.56 7.82
C PRO A 401 9.74 22.63 8.06
N ILE A 402 10.00 21.46 8.63
CA ILE A 402 8.99 20.51 9.08
C ILE A 402 8.83 20.56 10.61
N GLY A 403 9.94 20.52 11.34
CA GLY A 403 9.94 20.45 12.80
C GLY A 403 11.17 19.71 13.32
N THR A 404 11.15 19.33 14.59
CA THR A 404 12.27 18.64 15.25
C THR A 404 11.86 17.22 15.63
N THR A 405 12.69 16.22 15.33
CA THR A 405 12.37 14.82 15.62
C THR A 405 12.30 14.54 17.14
N PRO A 406 11.34 13.72 17.62
CA PRO A 406 10.24 13.12 16.87
C PRO A 406 9.22 14.17 16.40
N ALA A 407 8.93 14.20 15.10
CA ALA A 407 7.86 15.03 14.53
C ALA A 407 6.79 14.11 13.95
N SER A 408 5.72 13.89 14.73
CA SER A 408 4.61 13.00 14.38
C SER A 408 3.51 13.75 13.63
N ASN A 409 2.71 13.00 12.86
CA ASN A 409 1.52 13.51 12.17
C ASN A 409 1.78 14.62 11.16
N VAL A 410 2.97 14.67 10.57
CA VAL A 410 3.31 15.68 9.56
C VAL A 410 2.68 15.28 8.23
N ARG A 411 1.83 16.16 7.69
CA ARG A 411 1.26 15.98 6.36
C ARG A 411 2.27 16.36 5.28
N ILE A 412 2.59 15.41 4.41
CA ILE A 412 3.51 15.60 3.29
C ILE A 412 2.83 15.28 1.95
N PRO A 413 3.25 15.90 0.84
CA PRO A 413 2.75 15.55 -0.48
C PRO A 413 3.09 14.09 -0.83
N LYS A 414 2.21 13.43 -1.59
CA LYS A 414 2.40 12.09 -2.16
C LYS A 414 3.23 12.14 -3.46
N ASN A 415 4.27 12.96 -3.48
CA ASN A 415 5.22 13.08 -4.58
C ASN A 415 6.65 12.80 -4.11
N ALA A 416 7.64 12.93 -5.01
CA ALA A 416 9.05 12.86 -4.66
C ALA A 416 9.57 14.17 -4.05
N TRP A 417 10.13 14.08 -2.85
CA TRP A 417 10.70 15.21 -2.10
C TRP A 417 11.98 14.81 -1.38
N PHE A 418 12.89 15.76 -1.20
CA PHE A 418 14.03 15.61 -0.33
C PHE A 418 13.68 15.99 1.10
N TYR A 419 14.24 15.25 2.06
CA TYR A 419 14.11 15.48 3.49
C TYR A 419 15.49 15.52 4.12
N ARG A 420 15.83 16.65 4.76
CA ARG A 420 17.12 16.88 5.39
C ARG A 420 16.97 16.96 6.89
N TYR A 421 17.77 16.15 7.56
CA TYR A 421 17.89 16.05 9.01
C TYR A 421 19.21 16.68 9.43
N SER A 422 19.14 17.67 10.31
CA SER A 422 20.29 18.43 10.80
C SER A 422 20.28 18.46 12.33
N ARG A 423 21.43 18.17 12.96
CA ARG A 423 21.59 18.27 14.41
C ARG A 423 22.98 18.79 14.75
N PRO A 424 23.14 19.77 15.66
CA PRO A 424 24.46 20.26 16.05
C PRO A 424 25.38 19.14 16.54
N GLY A 425 26.61 19.11 16.00
CA GLY A 425 27.60 18.04 16.29
C GLY A 425 27.45 16.77 15.45
N TYR A 426 26.43 16.68 14.58
CA TYR A 426 26.16 15.56 13.69
C TYR A 426 26.19 16.01 12.22
N LEU A 427 26.45 15.06 11.34
CA LEU A 427 26.45 15.30 9.90
C LEU A 427 25.01 15.37 9.38
N PRO A 428 24.69 16.34 8.51
CA PRO A 428 23.36 16.42 7.93
C PRO A 428 23.13 15.23 6.99
N VAL A 429 21.97 14.61 7.13
CA VAL A 429 21.53 13.50 6.27
C VAL A 429 20.38 14.00 5.41
N THR A 430 20.47 13.81 4.10
CA THR A 430 19.38 14.08 3.17
C THR A 430 18.96 12.77 2.53
N VAL A 431 17.66 12.50 2.47
CA VAL A 431 17.05 11.31 1.86
C VAL A 431 15.89 11.75 0.96
N MET A 432 15.53 10.90 0.00
CA MET A 432 14.34 11.11 -0.84
C MET A 432 13.17 10.24 -0.34
N GLY A 433 12.02 10.85 -0.10
CA GLY A 433 10.75 10.13 -0.03
C GLY A 433 10.07 10.22 -1.38
N ALA A 434 9.64 9.11 -1.96
CA ALA A 434 9.16 9.10 -3.34
C ALA A 434 7.99 8.13 -3.56
N ARG A 435 7.01 8.56 -4.35
CA ARG A 435 5.92 7.69 -4.81
C ARG A 435 6.46 6.72 -5.88
N LEU A 436 6.07 5.45 -5.80
CA LEU A 436 6.32 4.39 -6.79
C LEU A 436 4.97 3.83 -7.29
N GLY A 437 4.24 4.64 -8.06
CA GLY A 437 2.88 4.28 -8.47
C GLY A 437 1.89 4.20 -7.32
N GLY A 438 1.33 3.01 -7.06
CA GLY A 438 0.38 2.75 -5.96
C GLY A 438 1.01 2.67 -4.56
N SER A 439 2.34 2.60 -4.46
CA SER A 439 3.08 2.52 -3.20
C SER A 439 4.01 3.74 -3.03
N TYR A 440 4.55 3.95 -1.83
CA TYR A 440 5.48 5.03 -1.51
C TYR A 440 6.77 4.41 -0.95
N VAL A 441 7.95 4.81 -1.43
CA VAL A 441 9.22 4.48 -0.76
C VAL A 441 9.19 5.18 0.59
N PRO A 442 9.10 4.43 1.70
CA PRO A 442 9.05 5.05 3.01
C PRO A 442 10.38 5.77 3.26
N ILE A 443 10.28 7.00 3.76
CA ILE A 443 11.43 7.72 4.29
C ILE A 443 12.00 6.85 5.42
N PRO A 444 13.30 6.51 5.40
CA PRO A 444 13.87 5.67 6.45
C PRO A 444 13.62 6.31 7.82
N SER A 445 13.10 5.54 8.77
CA SER A 445 12.70 6.06 10.07
C SER A 445 12.91 4.99 11.16
N PRO A 446 13.75 5.24 12.18
CA PRO A 446 14.53 6.47 12.39
C PRO A 446 15.72 6.63 11.44
N ILE A 447 16.08 7.88 11.12
CA ILE A 447 17.34 8.23 10.45
C ILE A 447 18.47 8.20 11.48
N ALA A 448 19.46 7.33 11.28
CA ALA A 448 20.66 7.32 12.10
C ALA A 448 21.58 8.49 11.73
N LEU A 449 21.84 9.35 12.71
CA LEU A 449 22.74 10.50 12.59
C LEU A 449 24.10 10.16 13.18
N ARG A 450 25.15 10.42 12.41
CA ARG A 450 26.54 10.20 12.82
C ARG A 450 27.19 11.48 13.29
N LYS A 451 28.08 11.40 14.28
CA LYS A 451 28.81 12.58 14.77
C LYS A 451 29.80 13.03 13.70
N ILE A 452 30.06 14.33 13.66
CA ILE A 452 31.06 14.91 12.75
C ILE A 452 32.46 14.32 13.03
N SER A 453 32.72 13.95 14.28
CA SER A 453 33.98 13.34 14.73
C SER A 453 34.11 11.85 14.42
N ASP A 454 33.05 11.19 13.95
CA ASP A 454 33.10 9.76 13.70
C ASP A 454 34.04 9.45 12.52
N ALA A 455 34.80 8.37 12.63
CA ALA A 455 35.47 7.78 11.47
C ALA A 455 34.44 7.39 10.41
N ASP A 456 34.76 7.58 9.13
CA ASP A 456 33.85 7.32 7.99
C ASP A 456 32.61 8.23 7.94
N SER A 457 32.77 9.50 8.32
CA SER A 457 31.74 10.54 8.23
C SER A 457 31.09 10.66 6.84
N ASN A 458 31.80 10.29 5.76
CA ASN A 458 31.27 10.30 4.40
C ASN A 458 30.52 9.01 3.99
N MET A 459 30.00 8.22 4.94
CA MET A 459 29.21 7.03 4.66
C MET A 459 27.82 7.11 5.30
N VAL A 460 26.84 6.45 4.68
CA VAL A 460 25.46 6.34 5.14
C VAL A 460 25.25 4.98 5.79
N LEU A 461 24.59 4.95 6.95
CA LEU A 461 24.22 3.69 7.62
C LEU A 461 22.94 3.11 7.01
N LEU A 462 23.02 1.87 6.54
CA LEU A 462 21.92 1.12 5.96
C LEU A 462 21.68 -0.17 6.74
N ARG A 463 20.40 -0.59 6.79
CA ARG A 463 20.00 -1.82 7.48
C ARG A 463 20.37 -3.04 6.63
N GLY A 464 20.96 -4.05 7.26
CA GLY A 464 21.35 -5.30 6.60
C GLY A 464 20.28 -6.39 6.61
N ALA A 465 19.19 -6.22 7.36
CA ALA A 465 18.12 -7.20 7.47
C ALA A 465 17.19 -7.18 6.24
N GLY A 466 16.83 -8.36 5.74
CA GLY A 466 15.81 -8.54 4.70
C GLY A 466 16.17 -8.00 3.31
N LEU A 467 17.46 -7.95 2.96
CA LEU A 467 17.91 -7.48 1.64
C LEU A 467 17.39 -8.41 0.54
N ARG A 468 16.75 -7.83 -0.48
CA ARG A 468 16.23 -8.52 -1.66
C ARG A 468 16.74 -7.85 -2.94
N GLY A 469 16.83 -8.61 -4.02
CA GLY A 469 17.17 -8.07 -5.33
C GLY A 469 15.91 -7.60 -6.07
N THR A 470 15.92 -6.36 -6.55
CA THR A 470 14.82 -5.77 -7.34
C THR A 470 15.27 -5.25 -8.71
N LEU A 471 16.57 -5.23 -8.98
CA LEU A 471 17.12 -5.03 -10.32
C LEU A 471 16.58 -6.05 -11.33
N PHE A 472 16.33 -5.60 -12.55
CA PHE A 472 15.91 -6.47 -13.65
C PHE A 472 16.98 -7.53 -13.91
N GLY A 473 16.54 -8.79 -13.89
CA GLY A 473 17.40 -9.97 -14.05
C GLY A 473 17.86 -10.62 -12.74
N LEU A 474 17.55 -10.01 -11.60
CA LEU A 474 17.77 -10.57 -10.27
C LEU A 474 16.50 -11.27 -9.76
N SER A 475 16.65 -12.33 -8.96
CA SER A 475 15.53 -12.98 -8.29
C SER A 475 15.17 -12.24 -7.00
N SER A 476 13.88 -11.93 -6.83
CA SER A 476 13.32 -11.33 -5.60
C SER A 476 12.91 -12.36 -4.54
N ALA A 477 12.96 -13.65 -4.89
CA ALA A 477 12.50 -14.76 -4.03
C ALA A 477 13.41 -14.97 -2.81
N THR A 478 14.71 -14.68 -2.94
CA THR A 478 15.70 -14.87 -1.87
C THR A 478 15.91 -13.56 -1.11
N ALA A 479 15.89 -13.65 0.22
CA ALA A 479 16.24 -12.55 1.11
C ALA A 479 17.47 -12.92 1.93
N PHE A 480 18.32 -11.94 2.21
CA PHE A 480 19.53 -12.10 3.02
C PHE A 480 19.49 -11.18 4.25
N ASN A 481 20.01 -11.67 5.37
CA ASN A 481 20.16 -10.91 6.61
C ASN A 481 21.63 -10.67 6.90
N LEU A 482 22.15 -9.55 6.39
CA LEU A 482 23.49 -9.08 6.69
C LEU A 482 23.49 -8.22 7.97
N SER A 483 24.67 -7.97 8.52
CA SER A 483 24.83 -6.92 9.52
C SER A 483 24.50 -5.57 8.89
N ASP A 484 24.08 -4.60 9.71
CA ASP A 484 24.01 -3.22 9.27
C ASP A 484 25.38 -2.78 8.73
N PHE A 485 25.36 -1.94 7.70
CA PHE A 485 26.57 -1.57 6.97
C PHE A 485 26.57 -0.10 6.65
N LEU A 486 27.77 0.48 6.65
CA LEU A 486 28.01 1.80 6.12
C LEU A 486 28.26 1.68 4.61
N PHE A 487 27.66 2.56 3.82
CA PHE A 487 27.80 2.63 2.38
C PHE A 487 28.34 4.00 2.00
N ASP A 488 29.40 4.07 1.19
CA ASP A 488 30.00 5.36 0.81
C ASP A 488 28.95 6.30 0.20
N LYS A 489 28.89 7.54 0.71
CA LYS A 489 27.91 8.55 0.29
C LYS A 489 28.14 9.01 -1.16
N THR A 490 29.40 9.08 -1.57
CA THR A 490 29.87 9.41 -2.93
C THR A 490 30.92 8.39 -3.36
N GLU A 491 31.21 8.33 -4.65
CA GLU A 491 32.26 7.50 -5.24
C GLU A 491 33.65 7.88 -4.73
N ILE A 492 34.59 6.94 -4.84
CA ILE A 492 36.00 7.19 -4.53
C ILE A 492 36.58 8.15 -5.58
N THR A 493 37.26 9.19 -5.11
CA THR A 493 37.88 10.21 -5.97
C THR A 493 39.29 9.82 -6.44
N ASN A 494 39.77 10.45 -7.51
CA ASN A 494 41.16 10.30 -7.95
C ASN A 494 42.17 10.69 -6.85
N ARG A 495 41.87 11.72 -6.04
CA ARG A 495 42.72 12.12 -4.90
C ARG A 495 42.87 10.99 -3.88
N GLN A 496 41.76 10.34 -3.52
CA GLN A 496 41.78 9.22 -2.58
C GLN A 496 42.54 8.02 -3.18
N TYR A 497 42.31 7.71 -4.45
CA TYR A 497 43.02 6.63 -5.13
C TYR A 497 44.52 6.91 -5.29
N ARG A 498 44.93 8.18 -5.44
CA ARG A 498 46.34 8.59 -5.49
C ARG A 498 47.08 8.23 -4.20
N ALA A 499 46.42 8.32 -3.04
CA ALA A 499 47.02 7.89 -1.78
C ALA A 499 47.37 6.40 -1.80
N PHE A 500 46.48 5.55 -2.32
CA PHE A 500 46.74 4.12 -2.49
C PHE A 500 47.95 3.86 -3.40
N VAL A 501 48.06 4.56 -4.54
CA VAL A 501 49.23 4.43 -5.44
C VAL A 501 50.51 4.88 -4.73
N ALA A 502 50.49 6.04 -4.06
CA ALA A 502 51.64 6.62 -3.38
C ALA A 502 52.15 5.75 -2.21
N GLU A 503 51.23 5.06 -1.52
CA GLU A 503 51.57 4.13 -0.43
C GLU A 503 51.99 2.74 -0.92
N GLY A 504 52.25 2.57 -2.21
CA GLY A 504 52.74 1.31 -2.78
C GLY A 504 51.64 0.27 -3.00
N GLY A 505 50.42 0.71 -3.31
CA GLY A 505 49.26 -0.16 -3.55
C GLY A 505 49.50 -1.26 -4.57
N TYR A 506 50.29 -0.98 -5.61
CA TYR A 506 50.66 -1.92 -6.67
C TYR A 506 51.94 -2.73 -6.38
N THR A 507 52.66 -2.39 -5.31
CA THR A 507 53.93 -3.03 -4.94
C THR A 507 53.84 -3.87 -3.67
N LYS A 508 52.72 -3.81 -2.95
CA LYS A 508 52.49 -4.52 -1.68
C LYS A 508 51.55 -5.71 -1.87
N PRO A 509 52.06 -6.96 -1.79
CA PRO A 509 51.21 -8.12 -2.01
C PRO A 509 50.02 -8.28 -1.08
N ALA A 510 50.11 -7.72 0.14
CA ALA A 510 49.09 -7.84 1.17
C ALA A 510 47.71 -7.28 0.80
N TYR A 511 47.62 -6.35 -0.17
CA TYR A 511 46.33 -5.78 -0.57
C TYR A 511 45.56 -6.62 -1.60
N TRP A 512 46.20 -7.57 -2.27
CA TRP A 512 45.54 -8.33 -3.33
C TRP A 512 45.37 -9.79 -2.89
N ASP A 513 44.25 -10.00 -2.21
CA ASP A 513 43.83 -11.24 -1.56
C ASP A 513 43.08 -12.21 -2.49
N SER A 514 43.18 -12.02 -3.81
CA SER A 514 42.43 -12.78 -4.82
C SER A 514 43.34 -13.29 -5.93
N GLY A 515 43.07 -14.50 -6.42
CA GLY A 515 43.76 -15.05 -7.57
C GLY A 515 43.36 -14.33 -8.86
N PHE A 516 44.34 -14.08 -9.73
CA PHE A 516 44.13 -13.40 -11.01
C PHE A 516 43.78 -14.40 -12.11
N VAL A 517 42.65 -14.20 -12.78
CA VAL A 517 42.21 -15.04 -13.90
C VAL A 517 41.91 -14.18 -15.11
N LYS A 518 42.51 -14.50 -16.25
CA LYS A 518 42.23 -13.84 -17.53
C LYS A 518 42.09 -14.91 -18.60
N ASP A 519 41.01 -14.86 -19.37
CA ASP A 519 40.72 -15.82 -20.45
C ASP A 519 40.79 -17.29 -19.98
N GLY A 520 40.36 -17.55 -18.74
CA GLY A 520 40.37 -18.88 -18.12
C GLY A 520 41.72 -19.35 -17.58
N GLN A 521 42.77 -18.54 -17.70
CA GLN A 521 44.13 -18.86 -17.22
C GLN A 521 44.47 -18.09 -15.95
N SER A 522 45.08 -18.77 -14.98
CA SER A 522 45.62 -18.12 -13.78
C SER A 522 46.90 -17.35 -14.11
N LEU A 523 47.01 -16.11 -13.63
CA LEU A 523 48.19 -15.26 -13.81
C LEU A 523 49.03 -15.20 -12.53
N THR A 524 50.34 -15.04 -12.67
CA THR A 524 51.20 -14.65 -11.55
C THR A 524 50.92 -13.23 -11.12
N TRP A 525 51.36 -12.86 -9.92
CA TRP A 525 51.25 -11.49 -9.41
C TRP A 525 51.85 -10.48 -10.38
N GLU A 526 53.09 -10.73 -10.80
CA GLU A 526 53.87 -9.83 -11.65
C GLU A 526 53.20 -9.66 -13.02
N SER A 527 52.67 -10.77 -13.57
CA SER A 527 51.94 -10.77 -14.82
C SER A 527 50.63 -9.97 -14.72
N ALA A 528 49.92 -10.07 -13.60
CA ALA A 528 48.72 -9.29 -13.36
C ALA A 528 49.02 -7.79 -13.20
N MET A 529 50.04 -7.43 -12.40
CA MET A 529 50.44 -6.03 -12.22
C MET A 529 50.87 -5.37 -13.53
N ALA A 530 51.54 -6.11 -14.42
CA ALA A 530 51.92 -5.62 -15.74
C ALA A 530 50.71 -5.26 -16.64
N LEU A 531 49.52 -5.78 -16.35
CA LEU A 531 48.28 -5.45 -17.06
C LEU A 531 47.55 -4.23 -16.46
N MET A 532 47.88 -3.84 -15.22
CA MET A 532 47.19 -2.79 -14.47
C MET A 532 48.04 -1.52 -14.40
N VAL A 533 48.34 -1.00 -15.58
CA VAL A 533 49.15 0.20 -15.79
C VAL A 533 48.35 1.34 -16.44
N ASP A 534 48.81 2.56 -16.24
CA ASP A 534 48.30 3.76 -16.85
C ASP A 534 48.71 3.89 -18.33
N ARG A 535 48.36 5.00 -18.99
CA ARG A 535 48.67 5.22 -20.43
C ARG A 535 50.17 5.27 -20.74
N THR A 536 51.01 5.47 -19.73
CA THR A 536 52.48 5.54 -19.85
C THR A 536 53.17 4.25 -19.44
N GLY A 537 52.41 3.22 -19.05
CA GLY A 537 52.95 1.94 -18.57
C GLY A 537 53.37 1.95 -17.10
N ARG A 538 53.00 2.98 -16.32
CA ARG A 538 53.25 3.03 -14.86
C ARG A 538 52.07 2.43 -14.09
N PRO A 539 52.27 1.86 -12.90
CA PRO A 539 51.14 1.34 -12.10
C PRO A 539 50.11 2.42 -11.77
N GLY A 540 48.83 2.15 -12.01
CA GLY A 540 47.74 3.09 -11.76
C GLY A 540 46.58 2.95 -12.77
N PRO A 541 45.45 3.65 -12.55
CA PRO A 541 44.24 3.55 -13.39
C PRO A 541 44.50 3.81 -14.87
N SER A 542 43.73 3.17 -15.76
CA SER A 542 43.91 3.27 -17.23
C SER A 542 43.66 4.68 -17.80
N THR A 543 43.00 5.54 -17.02
CA THR A 543 42.71 6.94 -17.38
C THR A 543 43.83 7.90 -17.03
N TRP A 544 44.83 7.46 -16.26
CA TRP A 544 45.93 8.27 -15.76
C TRP A 544 47.10 8.34 -16.76
N GLU A 545 47.99 9.29 -16.51
CA GLU A 545 49.24 9.48 -17.26
C GLU A 545 50.38 9.80 -16.29
N GLY A 546 51.53 9.13 -16.44
CA GLY A 546 52.71 9.42 -15.63
C GLY A 546 52.56 9.11 -14.14
N GLY A 547 51.59 8.28 -13.75
CA GLY A 547 51.24 7.98 -12.36
C GLY A 547 50.30 9.01 -11.71
N ALA A 548 49.66 9.88 -12.49
CA ALA A 548 48.74 10.89 -11.99
C ALA A 548 47.43 10.97 -12.81
N PRO A 549 46.30 11.33 -12.18
CA PRO A 549 45.07 11.64 -12.90
C PRO A 549 45.25 12.85 -13.83
N PRO A 550 44.34 13.03 -14.80
CA PRO A 550 44.27 14.27 -15.59
C PRO A 550 44.25 15.53 -14.72
N ALA A 551 44.74 16.65 -15.27
CA ALA A 551 44.71 17.94 -14.57
C ALA A 551 43.29 18.26 -14.09
N ASP A 552 43.17 18.82 -12.88
CA ASP A 552 41.92 19.20 -12.22
C ASP A 552 40.91 18.06 -11.98
N ALA A 553 41.32 16.79 -12.12
CA ALA A 553 40.45 15.63 -11.90
C ALA A 553 40.51 15.04 -10.48
N ASP A 554 41.24 15.67 -9.55
CA ASP A 554 41.47 15.14 -8.19
C ASP A 554 40.17 14.87 -7.42
N ASP A 555 39.18 15.75 -7.56
CA ASP A 555 37.87 15.63 -6.90
C ASP A 555 36.81 14.89 -7.74
N LEU A 556 37.18 14.46 -8.95
CA LEU A 556 36.31 13.60 -9.77
C LEU A 556 36.43 12.14 -9.31
N PRO A 557 35.39 11.32 -9.48
CA PRO A 557 35.47 9.88 -9.28
C PRO A 557 36.64 9.27 -10.05
N VAL A 558 37.32 8.31 -9.43
CA VAL A 558 38.31 7.49 -10.13
C VAL A 558 37.59 6.60 -11.15
N GLY A 559 38.13 6.57 -12.37
CA GLY A 559 37.65 5.74 -13.47
C GLY A 559 38.79 4.97 -14.11
N GLY A 560 38.50 3.90 -14.83
CA GLY A 560 39.54 3.09 -15.49
C GLY A 560 40.19 2.06 -14.56
N VAL A 561 39.43 1.57 -13.57
CA VAL A 561 39.90 0.54 -12.63
C VAL A 561 39.21 -0.79 -12.89
N SER A 562 39.99 -1.87 -12.80
CA SER A 562 39.52 -3.25 -12.83
C SER A 562 38.87 -3.62 -11.51
N TRP A 563 38.21 -4.78 -11.47
CA TRP A 563 37.67 -5.31 -10.24
C TRP A 563 38.78 -5.61 -9.21
N TYR A 564 39.92 -6.12 -9.66
CA TYR A 564 41.07 -6.41 -8.80
C TYR A 564 41.64 -5.14 -8.16
N GLU A 565 41.81 -4.07 -8.95
CA GLU A 565 42.23 -2.75 -8.44
C GLU A 565 41.23 -2.18 -7.43
N ALA A 566 39.92 -2.32 -7.70
CA ALA A 566 38.87 -1.87 -6.79
C ALA A 566 38.89 -2.64 -5.47
N ARG A 567 39.09 -3.97 -5.52
CA ARG A 567 39.22 -4.83 -4.34
C ARG A 567 40.49 -4.53 -3.54
N ALA A 568 41.62 -4.33 -4.21
CA ALA A 568 42.88 -3.97 -3.54
C ALA A 568 42.77 -2.61 -2.84
N TYR A 569 42.14 -1.62 -3.49
CA TYR A 569 41.84 -0.34 -2.87
C TYR A 569 40.91 -0.50 -1.66
N ALA A 570 39.87 -1.34 -1.75
CA ALA A 570 38.98 -1.62 -0.62
C ALA A 570 39.76 -2.16 0.59
N ARG A 571 40.69 -3.11 0.37
CA ARG A 571 41.58 -3.65 1.41
C ARG A 571 42.50 -2.59 2.01
N PHE A 572 43.06 -1.72 1.18
CA PHE A 572 43.91 -0.60 1.62
C PHE A 572 43.19 0.30 2.64
N VAL A 573 41.90 0.61 2.41
CA VAL A 573 41.12 1.48 3.30
C VAL A 573 40.33 0.71 4.38
N GLY A 574 40.53 -0.60 4.52
CA GLY A 574 39.84 -1.41 5.52
C GLY A 574 38.33 -1.55 5.29
N LYS A 575 37.90 -1.55 4.02
CA LYS A 575 36.51 -1.69 3.58
C LYS A 575 36.36 -2.89 2.63
N ASP A 576 35.15 -3.09 2.12
CA ASP A 576 34.81 -4.11 1.12
C ASP A 576 34.10 -3.52 -0.08
N LEU A 577 34.08 -4.26 -1.19
CA LEU A 577 33.12 -4.01 -2.27
C LEU A 577 31.71 -4.40 -1.82
N PRO A 578 30.67 -3.63 -2.20
CA PRO A 578 29.29 -4.01 -1.92
C PRO A 578 28.93 -5.32 -2.62
N THR A 579 28.08 -6.13 -1.99
CA THR A 579 27.30 -7.11 -2.72
C THR A 579 26.28 -6.41 -3.63
N VAL A 580 25.80 -7.08 -4.66
CA VAL A 580 24.70 -6.58 -5.51
C VAL A 580 23.46 -6.24 -4.66
N TYR A 581 23.20 -6.99 -3.57
CA TYR A 581 22.06 -6.77 -2.68
C TYR A 581 22.23 -5.52 -1.79
N GLU A 582 23.43 -5.25 -1.29
CA GLU A 582 23.74 -4.01 -0.57
C GLU A 582 23.63 -2.79 -1.50
N TRP A 583 24.13 -2.90 -2.73
CA TRP A 583 23.97 -1.87 -3.76
C TRP A 583 22.49 -1.62 -4.11
N ASN A 584 21.71 -2.69 -4.33
CA ASN A 584 20.28 -2.61 -4.61
C ASN A 584 19.51 -1.90 -3.49
N ALA A 585 19.85 -2.20 -2.22
CA ALA A 585 19.22 -1.58 -1.07
C ALA A 585 19.55 -0.08 -0.94
N ALA A 586 20.75 0.33 -1.36
CA ALA A 586 21.15 1.73 -1.42
C ALA A 586 20.47 2.49 -2.57
N ALA A 587 20.37 1.88 -3.76
CA ALA A 587 19.87 2.50 -4.97
C ALA A 587 18.33 2.60 -5.04
N ILE A 588 17.62 1.54 -4.63
CA ILE A 588 16.18 1.35 -4.85
C ILE A 588 15.82 1.58 -6.33
N PRO A 589 16.09 0.60 -7.22
CA PRO A 589 15.86 0.70 -8.66
C PRO A 589 14.47 1.18 -9.07
N GLU A 590 13.43 0.89 -8.30
CA GLU A 590 12.06 1.33 -8.56
C GLU A 590 11.92 2.87 -8.54
N ALA A 591 12.81 3.56 -7.83
CA ALA A 591 12.87 5.02 -7.80
C ALA A 591 13.56 5.62 -9.05
N ALA A 592 13.92 4.80 -10.06
CA ALA A 592 14.60 5.24 -11.29
C ALA A 592 13.96 6.47 -11.93
N ARG A 593 12.62 6.54 -11.97
CA ARG A 593 11.91 7.69 -12.55
C ARG A 593 12.24 9.04 -11.91
N TRP A 594 12.69 9.04 -10.65
CA TRP A 594 13.04 10.25 -9.90
C TRP A 594 14.55 10.47 -9.82
N VAL A 595 15.34 9.41 -9.88
CA VAL A 595 16.80 9.48 -9.70
C VAL A 595 17.53 9.65 -11.04
N VAL A 596 17.12 8.88 -12.06
CA VAL A 596 17.79 8.84 -13.37
C VAL A 596 17.76 10.18 -14.11
N PRO A 597 16.66 10.97 -14.12
CA PRO A 597 16.64 12.28 -14.78
C PRO A 597 17.67 13.29 -14.21
N HIS A 598 18.08 13.13 -12.95
CA HIS A 598 19.11 13.94 -12.31
C HIS A 598 20.48 13.23 -12.27
N GLY A 599 20.57 12.02 -12.83
CA GLY A 599 21.80 11.25 -13.00
C GLY A 599 22.67 11.76 -14.14
N ARG A 600 23.86 11.19 -14.27
CA ARG A 600 24.92 11.69 -15.17
C ARG A 600 25.11 10.87 -16.46
N TYR A 601 24.06 10.35 -17.08
CA TYR A 601 24.18 9.55 -18.31
C TYR A 601 24.44 10.36 -19.59
N GLU A 602 24.79 9.65 -20.66
CA GLU A 602 24.96 10.18 -22.03
C GLU A 602 25.83 11.45 -22.11
N ALA A 603 26.79 11.55 -21.20
CA ALA A 603 27.74 12.63 -21.05
C ALA A 603 29.15 12.22 -21.50
N THR A 604 30.03 13.20 -21.61
CA THR A 604 31.42 13.02 -22.07
C THR A 604 32.42 12.85 -20.92
N SER A 605 32.02 13.15 -19.69
CA SER A 605 32.90 13.14 -18.51
C SER A 605 32.11 12.94 -17.20
N PRO A 606 32.78 12.42 -16.14
CA PRO A 606 32.19 12.38 -14.82
C PRO A 606 32.12 13.79 -14.22
N VAL A 607 31.38 13.91 -13.12
CA VAL A 607 31.32 15.13 -12.31
C VAL A 607 31.70 14.82 -10.87
N ARG A 608 32.05 15.86 -10.11
CA ARG A 608 32.30 15.73 -8.67
C ARG A 608 31.05 15.18 -7.99
N GLY A 609 31.22 14.12 -7.21
CA GLY A 609 30.14 13.53 -6.42
C GLY A 609 29.63 14.47 -5.32
N GLY A 610 28.39 14.27 -4.91
CA GLY A 610 27.69 15.07 -3.93
C GLY A 610 26.68 16.05 -4.52
N ASN A 611 26.21 15.84 -5.76
CA ASN A 611 25.16 16.69 -6.34
C ASN A 611 23.87 16.58 -5.52
N ALA A 612 23.37 17.70 -5.00
CA ALA A 612 22.18 17.76 -4.14
C ALA A 612 20.89 17.25 -4.83
N GLN A 613 20.82 17.25 -6.16
CA GLN A 613 19.68 16.72 -6.93
C GLN A 613 19.80 15.22 -7.22
N SER A 614 20.98 14.61 -7.04
CA SER A 614 21.23 13.19 -7.34
C SER A 614 20.95 12.24 -6.17
N VAL A 615 20.43 12.75 -5.06
CA VAL A 615 20.30 12.00 -3.81
C VAL A 615 19.24 10.92 -3.96
N GLY A 616 19.63 9.66 -3.76
CA GLY A 616 18.69 8.54 -3.77
C GLY A 616 17.83 8.44 -2.49
N PRO A 617 16.85 7.52 -2.46
CA PRO A 617 15.96 7.36 -1.32
C PRO A 617 16.62 7.02 0.01
N ARG A 618 17.84 6.45 -0.05
CA ARG A 618 18.63 6.12 1.14
C ARG A 618 19.68 7.17 1.49
N GLY A 619 19.75 8.28 0.77
CA GLY A 619 20.71 9.36 1.04
C GLY A 619 22.11 9.15 0.47
N VAL A 620 22.24 8.22 -0.48
CA VAL A 620 23.45 7.99 -1.28
C VAL A 620 23.35 8.83 -2.55
N TYR A 621 24.46 9.44 -2.96
CA TYR A 621 24.52 10.42 -4.04
C TYR A 621 25.11 9.78 -5.30
N ASP A 622 24.67 10.25 -6.47
CA ASP A 622 25.26 9.97 -7.78
C ASP A 622 25.31 8.49 -8.20
N LEU A 623 24.46 7.62 -7.61
CA LEU A 623 24.34 6.21 -7.99
C LEU A 623 23.87 6.00 -9.44
N ALA A 624 23.33 7.05 -10.07
CA ALA A 624 22.83 7.02 -11.43
C ALA A 624 23.78 7.74 -12.38
N GLY A 625 24.56 6.98 -13.16
CA GLY A 625 25.22 7.48 -14.36
C GLY A 625 26.54 8.21 -14.21
N ASN A 626 27.17 8.30 -13.04
CA ASN A 626 28.47 9.01 -12.95
C ASN A 626 29.63 8.08 -13.33
N VAL A 627 30.00 7.13 -12.47
CA VAL A 627 30.84 5.98 -12.83
C VAL A 627 30.10 4.71 -12.44
N ARG A 628 30.35 3.63 -13.16
CA ARG A 628 29.87 2.31 -12.78
C ARG A 628 30.59 1.83 -11.52
N GLU A 629 29.93 1.02 -10.72
CA GLU A 629 30.43 0.63 -9.40
C GLU A 629 30.64 -0.89 -9.30
N TRP A 630 31.89 -1.32 -9.12
CA TRP A 630 32.22 -2.74 -8.97
C TRP A 630 31.57 -3.33 -7.71
N THR A 631 31.03 -4.54 -7.85
CA THR A 631 30.47 -5.31 -6.73
C THR A 631 31.29 -6.57 -6.45
N ALA A 632 31.03 -7.20 -5.30
CA ALA A 632 31.69 -8.42 -4.90
C ALA A 632 31.25 -9.65 -5.70
N ASN A 633 30.05 -9.66 -6.30
CA ASN A 633 29.44 -10.88 -6.84
C ASN A 633 30.03 -11.28 -8.22
N PRO A 634 30.50 -12.53 -8.37
CA PRO A 634 30.75 -13.15 -9.67
C PRO A 634 29.47 -13.35 -10.47
N ARG A 635 29.58 -13.30 -11.80
CA ARG A 635 28.53 -13.82 -12.69
C ARG A 635 28.91 -15.20 -13.21
N GLU A 636 30.04 -15.27 -13.89
CA GLU A 636 30.68 -16.45 -14.48
C GLU A 636 32.20 -16.29 -14.30
N PRO A 637 32.99 -17.38 -14.32
CA PRO A 637 34.43 -17.29 -14.11
C PRO A 637 35.09 -16.22 -14.98
N GLY A 638 35.86 -15.30 -14.39
CA GLY A 638 36.50 -14.19 -15.09
C GLY A 638 35.64 -12.93 -15.26
N SER A 639 34.42 -12.87 -14.70
CA SER A 639 33.56 -11.68 -14.78
C SER A 639 32.77 -11.41 -13.49
N ARG A 640 32.47 -10.13 -13.25
CA ARG A 640 31.74 -9.67 -12.07
C ARG A 640 30.72 -8.60 -12.38
N TYR A 641 29.72 -8.50 -11.50
CA TYR A 641 28.71 -7.46 -11.59
C TYR A 641 29.30 -6.08 -11.27
N ILE A 642 28.87 -5.11 -12.05
CA ILE A 642 29.20 -3.69 -11.94
C ILE A 642 27.94 -2.91 -12.27
N LEU A 643 27.54 -1.96 -11.43
CA LEU A 643 26.17 -1.43 -11.41
C LEU A 643 26.13 0.10 -11.54
N GLY A 644 24.92 0.65 -11.59
CA GLY A 644 24.64 2.10 -11.65
C GLY A 644 24.74 2.70 -13.05
N GLY A 645 25.65 2.21 -13.88
CA GLY A 645 25.91 2.79 -15.21
C GLY A 645 26.83 4.01 -15.10
N GLY A 646 27.70 4.19 -16.08
CA GLY A 646 28.65 5.31 -16.13
C GLY A 646 28.19 6.44 -17.03
N TYR A 647 28.97 7.53 -17.05
CA TYR A 647 28.55 8.76 -17.74
C TYR A 647 28.34 8.61 -19.22
N SER A 648 28.99 7.66 -19.88
CA SER A 648 28.78 7.39 -21.32
C SER A 648 27.84 6.20 -21.57
N ASP A 649 27.26 5.62 -20.54
CA ASP A 649 26.31 4.51 -20.68
C ASP A 649 24.89 4.99 -20.94
N PRO A 650 24.05 4.12 -21.52
CA PRO A 650 22.61 4.32 -21.53
C PRO A 650 22.00 4.34 -20.11
N ALA A 651 21.03 5.23 -19.90
CA ALA A 651 20.37 5.44 -18.62
C ALA A 651 19.64 4.22 -18.04
N TYR A 652 19.22 3.27 -18.89
CA TYR A 652 18.48 2.08 -18.45
C TYR A 652 19.32 1.13 -17.58
N LEU A 653 20.66 1.21 -17.66
CA LEU A 653 21.57 0.37 -16.86
C LEU A 653 21.47 0.61 -15.35
N PHE A 654 20.84 1.71 -14.91
CA PHE A 654 20.53 1.93 -13.50
C PHE A 654 19.72 0.79 -12.87
N ALA A 655 18.77 0.25 -13.64
CA ALA A 655 17.75 -0.68 -13.17
C ALA A 655 18.02 -2.14 -13.57
N GLU A 656 19.16 -2.43 -14.21
CA GLU A 656 19.53 -3.76 -14.68
C GLU A 656 20.79 -4.29 -14.01
N ILE A 657 20.88 -5.61 -13.83
CA ILE A 657 22.18 -6.25 -13.53
C ILE A 657 22.96 -6.48 -14.82
N TYR A 658 24.24 -6.13 -14.82
CA TYR A 658 25.16 -6.45 -15.89
C TYR A 658 26.57 -6.70 -15.32
N ALA A 659 27.39 -7.38 -16.10
CA ALA A 659 28.72 -7.80 -15.69
C ALA A 659 29.76 -7.42 -16.74
N GLN A 660 30.98 -7.22 -16.27
CA GLN A 660 32.16 -6.98 -17.11
C GLN A 660 33.25 -7.98 -16.75
N PRO A 661 34.20 -8.27 -17.67
CA PRO A 661 35.41 -9.01 -17.34
C PRO A 661 36.13 -8.40 -16.12
N GLU A 662 36.70 -9.22 -15.24
CA GLU A 662 37.34 -8.72 -14.00
C GLU A 662 38.51 -7.77 -14.28
N PHE A 663 39.15 -7.88 -15.45
CA PHE A 663 40.22 -7.01 -15.94
C PHE A 663 39.72 -5.84 -16.82
N ASP A 664 38.41 -5.64 -16.97
CA ASP A 664 37.89 -4.50 -17.74
C ASP A 664 38.17 -3.18 -17.03
N ARG A 665 38.85 -2.27 -17.73
CA ARG A 665 39.35 -0.99 -17.20
C ARG A 665 38.81 0.17 -18.03
N ALA A 666 37.55 0.07 -18.46
CA ALA A 666 36.88 1.18 -19.14
C ALA A 666 36.91 2.45 -18.28
N ALA A 667 37.04 3.61 -18.90
CA ALA A 667 37.17 4.90 -18.20
C ALA A 667 35.99 5.24 -17.27
N ILE A 668 34.87 4.55 -17.44
CA ILE A 668 33.64 4.66 -16.66
C ILE A 668 33.54 3.63 -15.52
N ASN A 669 34.48 2.69 -15.38
CA ASN A 669 34.50 1.75 -14.26
C ASN A 669 35.18 2.40 -13.06
N GLY A 670 34.44 2.59 -11.96
CA GLY A 670 34.89 3.23 -10.74
C GLY A 670 34.65 2.38 -9.49
N ILE A 671 34.66 3.04 -8.32
CA ILE A 671 34.66 2.37 -7.02
C ILE A 671 33.69 3.07 -6.07
N ARG A 672 32.89 2.25 -5.39
CA ARG A 672 32.16 2.62 -4.18
C ARG A 672 32.23 1.46 -3.20
N LEU A 673 32.41 1.75 -1.91
CA LEU A 673 32.69 0.73 -0.90
C LEU A 673 31.66 0.67 0.22
N VAL A 674 31.69 -0.44 0.93
CA VAL A 674 30.92 -0.67 2.16
C VAL A 674 31.83 -1.01 3.32
N ARG A 675 31.36 -0.73 4.53
CA ARG A 675 31.95 -1.23 5.78
C ARG A 675 30.86 -1.89 6.61
N ARG A 676 30.92 -3.20 6.75
CA ARG A 676 29.97 -3.98 7.54
C ARG A 676 30.28 -3.81 9.02
N MET A 677 29.25 -3.64 9.84
CA MET A 677 29.42 -3.34 11.27
C MET A 677 29.76 -4.59 12.09
N ALA A 678 29.45 -5.77 11.55
CA ALA A 678 29.79 -7.08 12.11
C ALA A 678 29.81 -8.13 11.00
N ASP A 679 30.30 -9.32 11.30
CA ASP A 679 30.14 -10.47 10.41
C ASP A 679 28.68 -10.97 10.42
N SER A 680 28.23 -11.54 9.31
CA SER A 680 26.94 -12.22 9.19
C SER A 680 27.13 -13.59 8.56
N GLY A 681 26.35 -14.58 9.02
CA GLY A 681 26.31 -15.92 8.43
C GLY A 681 25.83 -15.93 6.97
N ASP A 682 25.05 -14.93 6.56
CA ASP A 682 24.50 -14.85 5.20
C ASP A 682 25.46 -14.19 4.20
N LEU A 683 26.56 -13.57 4.65
CA LEU A 683 27.46 -12.81 3.77
C LEU A 683 28.07 -13.68 2.66
N ALA A 684 28.46 -14.91 2.99
CA ALA A 684 29.00 -15.86 2.02
C ALA A 684 27.99 -16.17 0.91
N ALA A 685 26.71 -16.36 1.28
CA ALA A 685 25.64 -16.63 0.34
C ALA A 685 25.26 -15.38 -0.47
N ALA A 686 25.20 -14.21 0.16
CA ALA A 686 24.92 -12.93 -0.50
C ALA A 686 26.03 -12.50 -1.48
N SER A 687 27.27 -12.95 -1.25
CA SER A 687 28.44 -12.68 -2.12
C SER A 687 28.69 -13.79 -3.15
N ALA A 688 27.89 -14.86 -3.13
CA ALA A 688 28.05 -15.99 -4.04
C ALA A 688 27.84 -15.56 -5.51
N PRO A 689 28.31 -16.39 -6.47
CA PRO A 689 28.02 -16.17 -7.88
C PRO A 689 26.51 -16.06 -8.12
N ILE A 690 26.11 -14.99 -8.82
CA ILE A 690 24.73 -14.81 -9.28
C ILE A 690 24.73 -15.21 -10.77
N PRO A 691 24.31 -16.43 -11.13
CA PRO A 691 24.34 -16.86 -12.52
C PRO A 691 23.37 -16.03 -13.36
N ARG A 692 23.55 -16.05 -14.68
CA ARG A 692 22.62 -15.41 -15.61
C ARG A 692 21.26 -16.11 -15.56
N VAL A 693 20.36 -15.60 -14.74
CA VAL A 693 18.94 -16.03 -14.69
C VAL A 693 18.16 -15.37 -15.83
N ALA A 694 18.56 -14.14 -16.21
CA ALA A 694 17.93 -13.34 -17.25
C ALA A 694 18.28 -13.81 -18.68
N ARG A 695 17.25 -14.16 -19.46
CA ARG A 695 17.39 -14.37 -20.92
C ARG A 695 17.46 -13.01 -21.64
N ASP A 696 18.24 -12.94 -22.71
CA ASP A 696 18.30 -11.74 -23.56
C ASP A 696 17.29 -11.83 -24.69
N ALA A 697 16.22 -11.05 -24.57
CA ALA A 697 15.12 -11.04 -25.52
C ALA A 697 15.54 -10.71 -26.96
N ARG A 698 16.62 -9.95 -27.16
CA ARG A 698 17.16 -9.57 -28.49
C ARG A 698 17.74 -10.77 -29.24
N SER A 699 18.21 -11.76 -28.49
CA SER A 699 18.83 -12.98 -29.03
C SER A 699 17.82 -14.11 -29.28
N LEU A 700 16.62 -14.01 -28.70
CA LEU A 700 15.62 -15.07 -28.82
C LEU A 700 15.06 -15.12 -30.25
N ARG A 701 14.67 -16.32 -30.67
CA ARG A 701 14.08 -16.57 -31.98
C ARG A 701 12.79 -17.35 -31.80
N PRO A 702 11.70 -16.98 -32.50
CA PRO A 702 10.45 -17.73 -32.45
C PRO A 702 10.62 -19.11 -33.08
N VAL A 703 9.82 -20.06 -32.62
CA VAL A 703 9.67 -21.37 -33.27
C VAL A 703 9.03 -21.25 -34.66
N ASP A 704 9.22 -22.29 -35.49
CA ASP A 704 8.58 -22.39 -36.80
C ASP A 704 7.05 -22.59 -36.70
N ASP A 705 6.36 -22.42 -37.83
CA ASP A 705 4.90 -22.51 -37.94
C ASP A 705 4.32 -23.87 -37.54
N VAL A 706 5.03 -24.96 -37.82
CA VAL A 706 4.57 -26.33 -37.48
C VAL A 706 4.61 -26.50 -35.97
N THR A 707 5.74 -26.14 -35.35
CA THR A 707 5.92 -26.16 -33.91
C THR A 707 4.92 -25.24 -33.22
N PHE A 708 4.71 -24.02 -33.71
CA PHE A 708 3.74 -23.07 -33.14
C PHE A 708 2.32 -23.62 -33.13
N ARG A 709 1.87 -24.29 -34.21
CA ARG A 709 0.53 -24.92 -34.24
C ARG A 709 0.36 -25.98 -33.15
N ALA A 710 1.42 -26.75 -32.86
CA ALA A 710 1.38 -27.70 -31.74
C ALA A 710 1.24 -26.98 -30.39
N LEU A 711 1.94 -25.86 -30.17
CA LEU A 711 1.81 -25.06 -28.95
C LEU A 711 0.39 -24.53 -28.76
N VAL A 712 -0.23 -23.99 -29.81
CA VAL A 712 -1.58 -23.40 -29.73
C VAL A 712 -2.64 -24.46 -29.43
N SER A 713 -2.46 -25.71 -29.86
CA SER A 713 -3.42 -26.80 -29.57
C SER A 713 -3.61 -27.06 -28.07
N LEU A 714 -2.65 -26.68 -27.23
CA LEU A 714 -2.76 -26.77 -25.77
C LEU A 714 -3.76 -25.77 -25.16
N TYR A 715 -4.13 -24.72 -25.91
CA TYR A 715 -5.04 -23.67 -25.49
C TYR A 715 -6.47 -23.89 -25.98
N ASP A 716 -6.74 -24.99 -26.68
CA ASP A 716 -8.09 -25.37 -27.08
C ASP A 716 -8.92 -25.79 -25.87
N TYR A 717 -10.21 -25.45 -25.88
CA TYR A 717 -11.15 -25.82 -24.82
C TYR A 717 -12.54 -26.09 -25.40
N ASP A 718 -13.31 -26.94 -24.72
CA ASP A 718 -14.66 -27.28 -25.14
C ASP A 718 -15.63 -26.10 -24.91
N HIS A 719 -16.39 -25.75 -25.94
CA HIS A 719 -17.44 -24.73 -25.85
C HIS A 719 -18.70 -25.31 -25.20
N THR A 720 -18.70 -25.37 -23.86
CA THR A 720 -19.85 -25.78 -23.05
C THR A 720 -20.83 -24.62 -22.82
N PRO A 721 -22.09 -24.87 -22.40
CA PRO A 721 -23.00 -23.81 -21.94
C PRO A 721 -22.38 -22.98 -20.81
N LEU A 722 -22.60 -21.65 -20.83
CA LEU A 722 -22.03 -20.74 -19.84
C LEU A 722 -22.73 -20.80 -18.47
N ASN A 723 -24.03 -21.11 -18.43
CA ASN A 723 -24.85 -21.11 -17.21
C ASN A 723 -24.58 -19.87 -16.34
N ALA A 724 -24.62 -18.71 -17.00
CA ALA A 724 -24.18 -17.44 -16.44
C ALA A 724 -25.26 -16.79 -15.57
N GLU A 725 -24.84 -16.18 -14.47
CA GLU A 725 -25.70 -15.50 -13.50
C GLU A 725 -25.14 -14.10 -13.22
N VAL A 726 -26.04 -13.11 -13.17
CA VAL A 726 -25.71 -11.75 -12.69
C VAL A 726 -25.99 -11.76 -11.19
N GLU A 727 -24.93 -11.79 -10.39
CA GLU A 727 -25.00 -11.88 -8.93
C GLU A 727 -25.45 -10.56 -8.30
N SER A 728 -24.96 -9.45 -8.85
CA SER A 728 -25.25 -8.12 -8.36
C SER A 728 -25.26 -7.13 -9.52
N ARG A 729 -26.03 -6.05 -9.35
CA ARG A 729 -26.10 -4.94 -10.30
C ARG A 729 -26.16 -3.63 -9.53
N ASP A 730 -25.07 -2.88 -9.58
CA ASP A 730 -24.93 -1.59 -8.93
C ASP A 730 -25.04 -0.46 -9.96
N THR A 731 -26.00 0.41 -9.74
CA THR A 731 -26.30 1.57 -10.59
C THR A 731 -25.99 2.89 -9.90
N THR A 732 -25.34 2.89 -8.74
CA THR A 732 -25.09 4.10 -7.94
C THR A 732 -24.03 5.02 -8.55
N HIS A 733 -23.02 4.46 -9.23
CA HIS A 733 -21.95 5.26 -9.83
C HIS A 733 -22.47 6.15 -10.97
N HIS A 734 -22.02 7.41 -11.05
CA HIS A 734 -22.55 8.38 -12.02
C HIS A 734 -22.23 8.05 -13.49
N ASP A 735 -21.07 7.45 -13.75
CA ASP A 735 -20.59 7.18 -15.12
C ASP A 735 -20.97 5.81 -15.69
N TRP A 736 -21.20 4.80 -14.84
CA TRP A 736 -21.35 3.42 -15.27
C TRP A 736 -22.28 2.62 -14.37
N ILE A 737 -22.72 1.46 -14.87
CA ILE A 737 -23.39 0.40 -14.12
C ILE A 737 -22.38 -0.74 -13.96
N ARG A 738 -22.23 -1.26 -12.75
CA ARG A 738 -21.39 -2.41 -12.43
C ARG A 738 -22.26 -3.65 -12.29
N GLU A 739 -21.91 -4.72 -13.00
CA GLU A 739 -22.54 -6.03 -12.85
C GLU A 739 -21.48 -7.06 -12.45
N ASP A 740 -21.62 -7.67 -11.28
CA ASP A 740 -20.80 -8.81 -10.89
C ASP A 740 -21.45 -10.07 -11.48
N ILE A 741 -20.69 -10.83 -12.26
CA ILE A 741 -21.19 -11.94 -13.07
C ILE A 741 -20.43 -13.23 -12.75
N THR A 742 -21.13 -14.36 -12.70
CA THR A 742 -20.52 -15.68 -12.58
C THR A 742 -20.93 -16.58 -13.74
N PHE A 743 -20.04 -17.44 -14.21
CA PHE A 743 -20.33 -18.40 -15.29
C PHE A 743 -19.38 -19.60 -15.23
N GLU A 744 -19.79 -20.69 -15.87
CA GLU A 744 -19.07 -21.97 -15.87
C GLU A 744 -17.87 -21.98 -16.83
N LEU A 745 -16.78 -22.54 -16.32
CA LEU A 745 -15.61 -22.93 -17.08
C LEU A 745 -15.84 -24.31 -17.73
N PRO A 746 -15.06 -24.69 -18.77
CA PRO A 746 -15.20 -25.99 -19.44
C PRO A 746 -15.04 -27.22 -18.53
N LYS A 747 -14.39 -27.08 -17.36
CA LYS A 747 -14.28 -28.16 -16.36
C LYS A 747 -15.56 -28.23 -15.51
N PRO A 748 -16.20 -29.41 -15.36
CA PRO A 748 -17.43 -29.56 -14.60
C PRO A 748 -17.34 -28.94 -13.19
N GLN A 749 -18.39 -28.23 -12.78
CA GLN A 749 -18.53 -27.60 -11.45
C GLN A 749 -17.51 -26.51 -11.10
N THR A 750 -16.76 -25.99 -12.07
CA THR A 750 -15.84 -24.85 -11.86
C THR A 750 -16.47 -23.58 -12.42
N ARG A 751 -16.70 -22.57 -11.58
CA ARG A 751 -17.22 -21.24 -12.00
C ARG A 751 -16.14 -20.18 -11.87
N MET A 752 -16.14 -19.19 -12.76
CA MET A 752 -15.34 -17.98 -12.62
C MET A 752 -16.23 -16.75 -12.44
N THR A 753 -15.65 -15.69 -11.87
CA THR A 753 -16.30 -14.38 -11.78
C THR A 753 -15.70 -13.46 -12.82
N ALA A 754 -16.50 -12.55 -13.35
CA ALA A 754 -16.02 -11.35 -14.01
C ALA A 754 -16.89 -10.16 -13.55
N VAL A 755 -16.50 -8.95 -13.92
CA VAL A 755 -17.28 -7.74 -13.67
C VAL A 755 -17.46 -7.01 -14.99
N LEU A 756 -18.70 -6.62 -15.30
CA LEU A 756 -19.02 -5.84 -16.49
C LEU A 756 -19.40 -4.42 -16.08
N PHE A 757 -18.65 -3.45 -16.57
CA PHE A 757 -18.96 -2.03 -16.44
C PHE A 757 -19.58 -1.55 -17.74
N THR A 758 -20.86 -1.14 -17.71
CA THR A 758 -21.53 -0.54 -18.87
C THR A 758 -21.67 0.97 -18.70
N PRO A 759 -21.34 1.77 -19.73
CA PRO A 759 -21.35 3.22 -19.64
C PRO A 759 -22.80 3.76 -19.63
N LYS A 760 -23.04 4.84 -18.89
CA LYS A 760 -24.36 5.48 -18.83
C LYS A 760 -24.57 6.60 -19.87
N ARG A 761 -23.47 7.16 -20.38
CA ARG A 761 -23.45 8.36 -21.22
C ARG A 761 -23.74 8.10 -22.70
N VAL A 762 -23.78 6.83 -23.12
CA VAL A 762 -23.90 6.39 -24.52
C VAL A 762 -24.96 5.30 -24.62
N ASN A 763 -25.55 5.11 -25.81
CA ASN A 763 -26.50 4.03 -26.06
C ASN A 763 -25.80 2.77 -26.57
N ALA A 764 -26.35 1.61 -26.21
CA ALA A 764 -25.98 0.33 -26.79
C ALA A 764 -26.21 0.30 -28.32
N PRO A 765 -25.49 -0.54 -29.09
CA PRO A 765 -24.50 -1.51 -28.62
C PRO A 765 -23.13 -0.87 -28.29
N TYR A 766 -22.48 -1.34 -27.24
CA TYR A 766 -21.25 -0.78 -26.72
C TYR A 766 -20.01 -1.41 -27.36
N GLN A 767 -19.06 -0.57 -27.79
CA GLN A 767 -17.67 -0.99 -27.95
C GLN A 767 -17.17 -1.52 -26.60
N THR A 768 -16.47 -2.64 -26.60
CA THR A 768 -16.10 -3.32 -25.36
C THR A 768 -14.60 -3.51 -25.26
N VAL A 769 -14.07 -3.16 -24.10
CA VAL A 769 -12.68 -3.39 -23.72
C VAL A 769 -12.61 -4.54 -22.74
N VAL A 770 -11.85 -5.57 -23.07
CA VAL A 770 -11.49 -6.65 -22.13
C VAL A 770 -10.22 -6.22 -21.43
N LEU A 771 -10.31 -6.06 -20.12
CA LEU A 771 -9.19 -5.67 -19.30
C LEU A 771 -8.43 -6.90 -18.79
N TRP A 772 -7.11 -6.86 -18.89
CA TRP A 772 -6.23 -7.71 -18.10
C TRP A 772 -5.58 -6.85 -16.99
N PRO A 773 -5.75 -7.21 -15.71
CA PRO A 773 -5.29 -6.37 -14.61
C PRO A 773 -3.77 -6.37 -14.46
N ALA A 774 -3.25 -5.47 -13.62
CA ALA A 774 -1.85 -5.50 -13.21
C ALA A 774 -1.62 -6.54 -12.09
N SER A 775 -0.37 -6.65 -11.64
CA SER A 775 0.05 -7.65 -10.64
C SER A 775 -0.53 -7.43 -9.24
N ASP A 776 -1.08 -6.26 -8.96
CA ASP A 776 -1.80 -5.97 -7.71
C ASP A 776 -3.02 -6.88 -7.51
N ALA A 777 -3.60 -7.40 -8.59
CA ALA A 777 -4.68 -8.39 -8.54
C ALA A 777 -4.35 -9.64 -7.69
N PHE A 778 -3.08 -10.01 -7.54
CA PHE A 778 -2.66 -11.16 -6.72
C PHE A 778 -2.68 -10.89 -5.20
N ILE A 779 -2.71 -9.62 -4.78
CA ILE A 779 -2.65 -9.23 -3.37
C ILE A 779 -3.92 -8.55 -2.87
N LEU A 780 -4.84 -8.18 -3.77
CA LEU A 780 -6.13 -7.60 -3.41
C LEU A 780 -7.02 -8.65 -2.70
N PRO A 781 -7.78 -8.26 -1.66
CA PRO A 781 -8.48 -9.19 -0.79
C PRO A 781 -9.75 -9.77 -1.42
N ASP A 782 -10.42 -9.06 -2.34
CA ASP A 782 -11.60 -9.56 -3.06
C ASP A 782 -11.97 -8.66 -4.26
N VAL A 783 -13.03 -9.06 -4.97
CA VAL A 783 -13.58 -8.39 -6.17
C VAL A 783 -14.24 -7.03 -5.88
N GLN A 784 -14.64 -6.73 -4.65
CA GLN A 784 -15.18 -5.41 -4.31
C GLN A 784 -14.08 -4.35 -4.26
N HIS A 785 -12.84 -4.78 -4.02
CA HIS A 785 -11.65 -3.92 -3.96
C HIS A 785 -10.90 -3.80 -5.29
N LEU A 786 -11.48 -4.24 -6.42
CA LEU A 786 -10.88 -3.98 -7.74
C LEU A 786 -10.80 -2.46 -7.98
N SER A 787 -9.64 -1.98 -8.41
CA SER A 787 -9.44 -0.56 -8.70
C SER A 787 -9.82 -0.21 -10.14
N MET A 788 -10.68 0.81 -10.30
CA MET A 788 -10.99 1.42 -11.60
C MET A 788 -10.10 2.62 -11.91
N SER A 789 -9.28 3.13 -10.99
CA SER A 789 -8.60 4.43 -11.14
C SER A 789 -7.63 4.53 -12.32
N PHE A 790 -7.15 3.39 -12.83
CA PHE A 790 -6.26 3.31 -14.00
C PHE A 790 -6.99 3.09 -15.33
N VAL A 791 -8.30 2.82 -15.30
CA VAL A 791 -9.07 2.34 -16.47
C VAL A 791 -10.47 2.96 -16.57
N ASP A 792 -10.87 3.78 -15.60
CA ASP A 792 -12.13 4.51 -15.53
C ASP A 792 -12.38 5.38 -16.78
N TYR A 793 -11.29 5.91 -17.36
CA TYR A 793 -11.34 6.69 -18.59
C TYR A 793 -11.97 5.92 -19.76
N LEU A 794 -11.88 4.57 -19.77
CA LEU A 794 -12.50 3.73 -20.78
C LEU A 794 -14.03 3.78 -20.66
N SER A 795 -14.56 3.57 -19.46
CA SER A 795 -16.00 3.68 -19.18
C SER A 795 -16.52 5.10 -19.39
N ARG A 796 -15.76 6.11 -18.94
CA ARG A 796 -16.08 7.54 -19.14
C ARG A 796 -16.11 7.93 -20.61
N SER A 797 -15.27 7.32 -21.45
CA SER A 797 -15.30 7.51 -22.90
C SER A 797 -16.51 6.86 -23.59
N GLY A 798 -17.36 6.15 -22.85
CA GLY A 798 -18.56 5.50 -23.38
C GLY A 798 -18.33 4.09 -23.90
N ARG A 799 -17.27 3.41 -23.46
CA ARG A 799 -17.00 2.00 -23.76
C ARG A 799 -17.41 1.11 -22.60
N ALA A 800 -17.88 -0.10 -22.88
CA ALA A 800 -18.04 -1.11 -21.84
C ALA A 800 -16.67 -1.69 -21.45
N VAL A 801 -16.48 -2.03 -20.18
CA VAL A 801 -15.25 -2.67 -19.69
C VAL A 801 -15.62 -4.01 -19.07
N LEU A 802 -15.09 -5.09 -19.65
CA LEU A 802 -15.18 -6.44 -19.11
C LEU A 802 -13.91 -6.75 -18.32
N TYR A 803 -14.06 -7.14 -17.06
CA TYR A 803 -12.98 -7.37 -16.11
C TYR A 803 -13.03 -8.83 -15.61
N PRO A 804 -12.29 -9.76 -16.24
CA PRO A 804 -12.20 -11.15 -15.78
C PRO A 804 -11.47 -11.30 -14.44
N MET A 805 -11.95 -12.20 -13.56
CA MET A 805 -11.26 -12.55 -12.31
C MET A 805 -10.54 -13.88 -12.50
N TYR A 806 -9.23 -13.79 -12.73
CA TYR A 806 -8.37 -14.93 -13.01
C TYR A 806 -8.14 -15.78 -11.75
N GLU A 807 -7.85 -17.07 -11.95
CA GLU A 807 -7.44 -17.95 -10.85
C GLU A 807 -6.25 -17.35 -10.09
N HIS A 808 -6.24 -17.46 -8.76
CA HIS A 808 -5.22 -16.91 -7.85
C HIS A 808 -5.18 -15.38 -7.69
N THR A 809 -6.15 -14.68 -8.26
CA THR A 809 -6.33 -13.23 -8.05
C THR A 809 -7.51 -12.96 -7.11
N TYR A 810 -7.52 -11.79 -6.45
CA TYR A 810 -8.61 -11.35 -5.56
C TYR A 810 -8.95 -12.36 -4.45
N ALA A 811 -7.91 -12.89 -3.79
CA ALA A 811 -7.96 -13.93 -2.76
C ALA A 811 -8.67 -15.25 -3.12
N LYS A 812 -8.84 -15.56 -4.42
CA LYS A 812 -9.40 -16.85 -4.86
C LYS A 812 -8.32 -17.90 -5.08
N GLY A 813 -8.36 -18.99 -4.30
CA GLY A 813 -7.44 -20.13 -4.41
C GLY A 813 -6.22 -20.04 -3.49
N SER A 814 -5.42 -21.10 -3.43
CA SER A 814 -4.13 -21.10 -2.70
C SER A 814 -3.13 -20.18 -3.38
N LYS A 815 -2.27 -19.46 -2.63
CA LYS A 815 -1.33 -18.48 -3.20
C LYS A 815 -0.27 -19.15 -4.09
N PRO A 816 -0.21 -18.86 -5.41
CA PRO A 816 0.99 -19.13 -6.21
C PRO A 816 2.05 -18.06 -5.89
N ASN A 817 3.21 -18.13 -6.54
CA ASN A 817 4.26 -17.10 -6.51
C ASN A 817 3.85 -15.80 -7.25
N GLY A 818 2.59 -15.35 -7.13
CA GLY A 818 2.07 -14.15 -7.80
C GLY A 818 2.12 -14.27 -9.33
N ASP A 819 2.57 -13.20 -9.98
CA ASP A 819 2.76 -13.09 -11.43
C ASP A 819 4.14 -13.59 -11.91
N ALA A 820 4.98 -14.08 -10.99
CA ALA A 820 6.36 -14.44 -11.25
C ALA A 820 6.46 -15.61 -12.24
N PRO A 821 7.11 -15.43 -13.41
CA PRO A 821 7.32 -16.50 -14.37
C PRO A 821 8.18 -17.63 -13.81
N ALA A 822 7.83 -18.88 -14.12
CA ALA A 822 8.64 -20.05 -13.79
C ALA A 822 8.63 -21.07 -14.93
N ALA A 823 9.77 -21.68 -15.25
CA ALA A 823 9.89 -22.70 -16.29
C ALA A 823 9.32 -24.08 -15.87
N THR A 824 8.23 -24.11 -15.08
CA THR A 824 7.60 -25.33 -14.55
C THR A 824 6.38 -25.73 -15.37
N ILE A 825 6.00 -27.01 -15.32
CA ILE A 825 4.74 -27.49 -15.92
C ILE A 825 3.55 -26.76 -15.30
N GLU A 826 3.58 -26.59 -13.98
CA GLU A 826 2.51 -25.95 -13.22
C GLU A 826 2.25 -24.50 -13.68
N HIS A 827 3.31 -23.71 -13.86
CA HIS A 827 3.17 -22.33 -14.34
C HIS A 827 2.65 -22.28 -15.78
N ARG A 828 3.16 -23.16 -16.66
CA ARG A 828 2.66 -23.32 -18.03
C ARG A 828 1.17 -23.66 -18.06
N ASP A 829 0.74 -24.62 -17.23
CA ASP A 829 -0.67 -25.01 -17.12
C ASP A 829 -1.53 -23.87 -16.55
N GLN A 830 -0.96 -23.07 -15.64
CA GLN A 830 -1.62 -21.88 -15.10
C GLN A 830 -1.87 -20.82 -16.17
N VAL A 831 -0.89 -20.56 -17.05
CA VAL A 831 -1.04 -19.63 -18.18
C VAL A 831 -2.14 -20.11 -19.15
N ILE A 832 -2.22 -21.41 -19.42
CA ILE A 832 -3.31 -21.99 -20.22
C ILE A 832 -4.67 -21.73 -19.55
N ARG A 833 -4.79 -21.97 -18.24
CA ARG A 833 -6.03 -21.70 -17.49
C ARG A 833 -6.43 -20.22 -17.55
N TRP A 834 -5.49 -19.29 -17.37
CA TRP A 834 -5.76 -17.85 -17.48
C TRP A 834 -6.21 -17.44 -18.88
N ALA A 835 -5.57 -17.96 -19.94
CA ALA A 835 -6.00 -17.71 -21.31
C ALA A 835 -7.42 -18.22 -21.57
N THR A 836 -7.76 -19.42 -21.09
CA THR A 836 -9.12 -19.97 -21.16
C THR A 836 -10.13 -19.09 -20.42
N GLN A 837 -9.80 -18.60 -19.22
CA GLN A 837 -10.66 -17.69 -18.44
C GLN A 837 -10.95 -16.38 -19.17
N MET A 838 -9.95 -15.79 -19.83
CA MET A 838 -10.14 -14.60 -20.67
C MET A 838 -11.09 -14.89 -21.83
N ARG A 839 -10.82 -15.94 -22.63
CA ARG A 839 -11.63 -16.31 -23.80
C ARG A 839 -13.07 -16.66 -23.41
N ARG A 840 -13.25 -17.32 -22.27
CA ARG A 840 -14.57 -17.64 -21.71
C ARG A 840 -15.34 -16.41 -21.24
N SER A 841 -14.65 -15.41 -20.71
CA SER A 841 -15.27 -14.11 -20.38
C SER A 841 -15.76 -13.40 -21.64
N ILE A 842 -15.00 -13.50 -22.74
CA ILE A 842 -15.44 -12.98 -24.04
C ILE A 842 -16.65 -13.74 -24.55
N ASP A 843 -16.68 -15.07 -24.42
CA ASP A 843 -17.87 -15.87 -24.77
C ASP A 843 -19.13 -15.34 -24.06
N TYR A 844 -19.02 -15.03 -22.76
CA TYR A 844 -20.11 -14.37 -22.01
C TYR A 844 -20.48 -13.00 -22.57
N ALA A 845 -19.50 -12.12 -22.83
CA ALA A 845 -19.80 -10.80 -23.38
C ALA A 845 -20.52 -10.88 -24.73
N MET A 846 -20.23 -11.90 -25.54
CA MET A 846 -20.88 -12.12 -26.82
C MET A 846 -22.34 -12.62 -26.69
N THR A 847 -22.78 -13.07 -25.51
CA THR A 847 -24.20 -13.41 -25.27
C THR A 847 -25.05 -12.18 -24.93
N ARG A 848 -24.44 -11.02 -24.70
CA ARG A 848 -25.12 -9.80 -24.25
C ARG A 848 -25.58 -8.98 -25.46
N PRO A 849 -26.88 -8.71 -25.66
CA PRO A 849 -27.39 -7.96 -26.81
C PRO A 849 -26.91 -6.50 -26.87
N GLU A 850 -26.50 -5.93 -25.74
CA GLU A 850 -25.98 -4.57 -25.64
C GLU A 850 -24.48 -4.46 -25.97
N ILE A 851 -23.78 -5.55 -26.24
CA ILE A 851 -22.35 -5.56 -26.58
C ILE A 851 -22.17 -5.67 -28.09
N ASP A 852 -21.38 -4.77 -28.68
CA ASP A 852 -21.00 -4.86 -30.09
C ASP A 852 -19.93 -5.93 -30.28
N SER A 853 -20.34 -7.10 -30.77
CA SER A 853 -19.46 -8.25 -31.01
C SER A 853 -18.39 -8.00 -32.08
N THR A 854 -18.49 -6.93 -32.85
CA THR A 854 -17.51 -6.56 -33.87
C THR A 854 -16.42 -5.61 -33.35
N LYS A 855 -16.61 -5.02 -32.17
CA LYS A 855 -15.76 -3.95 -31.62
C LYS A 855 -15.20 -4.28 -30.25
N LEU A 856 -14.35 -5.30 -30.22
CA LEU A 856 -13.65 -5.75 -29.02
C LEU A 856 -12.18 -5.27 -29.03
N ALA A 857 -11.71 -4.67 -27.94
CA ALA A 857 -10.30 -4.35 -27.75
C ALA A 857 -9.75 -4.96 -26.46
N TYR A 858 -8.44 -5.15 -26.45
CA TYR A 858 -7.68 -5.58 -25.27
C TYR A 858 -6.99 -4.38 -24.63
N VAL A 859 -7.06 -4.28 -23.31
CA VAL A 859 -6.21 -3.35 -22.55
C VAL A 859 -5.52 -4.12 -21.44
N GLY A 860 -4.19 -3.98 -21.33
CA GLY A 860 -3.42 -4.66 -20.29
C GLY A 860 -2.30 -3.78 -19.76
N THR A 861 -2.08 -3.80 -18.45
CA THR A 861 -1.01 -3.06 -17.76
C THR A 861 -0.04 -4.02 -17.09
N SER A 862 1.27 -3.80 -17.23
CA SER A 862 2.31 -4.59 -16.56
C SER A 862 2.17 -6.10 -16.81
N TRP A 863 1.73 -6.89 -15.82
CA TRP A 863 1.35 -8.30 -16.00
C TRP A 863 0.42 -8.49 -17.19
N GLY A 864 -0.63 -7.68 -17.35
CA GLY A 864 -1.48 -7.70 -18.53
C GLY A 864 -0.74 -7.38 -19.83
N GLY A 865 0.13 -6.38 -19.84
CA GLY A 865 0.98 -6.07 -21.00
C GLY A 865 1.87 -7.27 -21.42
N ARG A 866 2.44 -7.98 -20.45
CA ARG A 866 3.20 -9.23 -20.68
C ARG A 866 2.29 -10.33 -21.23
N MET A 867 1.14 -10.56 -20.60
CA MET A 867 0.22 -11.63 -20.99
C MET A 867 -0.37 -11.41 -22.39
N ALA A 868 -0.53 -10.15 -22.81
CA ALA A 868 -0.93 -9.79 -24.18
C ALA A 868 -0.04 -10.42 -25.24
N GLY A 869 1.27 -10.57 -24.96
CA GLY A 869 2.23 -11.21 -25.86
C GLY A 869 1.90 -12.66 -26.20
N VAL A 870 1.06 -13.33 -25.39
CA VAL A 870 0.53 -14.68 -25.62
C VAL A 870 -0.93 -14.61 -26.06
N VAL A 871 -1.79 -13.97 -25.26
CA VAL A 871 -3.25 -14.14 -25.40
C VAL A 871 -3.85 -13.45 -26.63
N LEU A 872 -3.22 -12.40 -27.16
CA LEU A 872 -3.67 -11.75 -28.39
C LEU A 872 -3.49 -12.63 -29.63
N ALA A 873 -2.54 -13.58 -29.60
CA ALA A 873 -2.36 -14.54 -30.69
C ALA A 873 -3.39 -15.69 -30.64
N LEU A 874 -4.02 -15.90 -29.48
CA LEU A 874 -4.98 -16.98 -29.24
C LEU A 874 -6.44 -16.56 -29.47
N GLU A 875 -6.73 -15.26 -29.41
CA GLU A 875 -8.09 -14.74 -29.45
C GLU A 875 -8.33 -13.85 -30.69
N PRO A 876 -8.92 -14.38 -31.76
CA PRO A 876 -9.09 -13.66 -33.03
C PRO A 876 -10.18 -12.57 -33.00
N ARG A 877 -11.02 -12.50 -31.94
CA ARG A 877 -12.10 -11.51 -31.85
C ARG A 877 -11.63 -10.09 -31.54
N PHE A 878 -10.42 -9.93 -31.00
CA PHE A 878 -9.86 -8.60 -30.75
C PHE A 878 -9.61 -7.84 -32.06
N ARG A 879 -9.87 -6.53 -32.05
CA ARG A 879 -9.67 -5.62 -33.19
C ARG A 879 -8.58 -4.59 -32.97
N ALA A 880 -8.24 -4.31 -31.71
CA ALA A 880 -7.13 -3.45 -31.32
C ALA A 880 -6.65 -3.81 -29.91
N ALA A 881 -5.42 -3.46 -29.58
CA ALA A 881 -4.91 -3.56 -28.22
C ALA A 881 -4.16 -2.29 -27.79
N VAL A 882 -4.25 -1.97 -26.50
CA VAL A 882 -3.43 -0.96 -25.82
C VAL A 882 -2.71 -1.61 -24.65
N LEU A 883 -1.38 -1.54 -24.66
CA LEU A 883 -0.52 -2.21 -23.71
C LEU A 883 0.28 -1.16 -22.93
N ASN A 884 0.08 -1.09 -21.62
CA ASN A 884 0.78 -0.18 -20.72
C ASN A 884 1.95 -0.91 -20.05
N ASN A 885 3.17 -0.45 -20.32
CA ASN A 885 4.44 -1.05 -19.92
C ASN A 885 4.51 -2.57 -20.20
N PRO A 886 4.34 -3.00 -21.47
CA PRO A 886 4.54 -4.39 -21.85
C PRO A 886 6.02 -4.72 -21.99
N GLY A 887 6.38 -5.99 -21.82
CA GLY A 887 7.73 -6.43 -22.10
C GLY A 887 7.90 -7.94 -22.03
N ILE A 888 9.05 -8.40 -22.54
CA ILE A 888 9.50 -9.78 -22.37
C ILE A 888 10.20 -9.90 -21.03
N GLY A 889 9.64 -10.71 -20.12
CA GLY A 889 10.23 -10.94 -18.80
C GLY A 889 11.61 -11.60 -18.86
N ALA A 890 12.45 -11.28 -17.87
CA ALA A 890 13.82 -11.79 -17.77
C ALA A 890 13.89 -13.29 -17.50
N ALA A 891 12.94 -13.86 -16.75
CA ALA A 891 13.00 -15.27 -16.38
C ALA A 891 12.78 -16.20 -17.58
N ARG A 892 13.37 -17.39 -17.51
CA ARG A 892 13.04 -18.48 -18.43
C ARG A 892 11.62 -18.97 -18.15
N VAL A 893 10.88 -19.18 -19.22
CA VAL A 893 9.54 -19.76 -19.26
C VAL A 893 9.53 -20.90 -20.26
N ARG A 894 8.49 -21.72 -20.25
CA ARG A 894 8.38 -22.81 -21.22
C ARG A 894 7.94 -22.30 -22.60
N PRO A 895 8.34 -22.94 -23.72
CA PRO A 895 8.00 -22.47 -25.06
C PRO A 895 6.49 -22.25 -25.29
N GLU A 896 5.64 -23.07 -24.65
CA GLU A 896 4.18 -23.04 -24.73
C GLU A 896 3.57 -21.74 -24.20
N GLU A 897 4.25 -21.04 -23.29
CA GLU A 897 3.78 -19.80 -22.64
C GLU A 897 4.70 -18.61 -22.95
N ASP A 898 5.68 -18.80 -23.82
CA ASP A 898 6.69 -17.81 -24.11
C ASP A 898 6.22 -16.85 -25.20
N ALA A 899 5.94 -15.60 -24.83
CA ALA A 899 5.50 -14.53 -25.74
C ALA A 899 6.35 -14.42 -27.02
N VAL A 900 7.64 -14.77 -26.99
CA VAL A 900 8.51 -14.79 -28.19
C VAL A 900 7.91 -15.62 -29.32
N ASN A 901 7.23 -16.72 -29.01
CA ASN A 901 6.63 -17.61 -30.00
C ASN A 901 5.29 -17.10 -30.55
N PHE A 902 4.59 -16.26 -29.78
CA PHE A 902 3.23 -15.80 -30.07
C PHE A 902 3.20 -14.40 -30.68
N LEU A 903 4.08 -13.49 -30.26
CA LEU A 903 4.18 -12.11 -30.76
C LEU A 903 4.21 -12.02 -32.29
N PRO A 904 4.97 -12.84 -33.04
CA PRO A 904 5.00 -12.77 -34.50
C PRO A 904 3.69 -13.15 -35.18
N ARG A 905 2.69 -13.64 -34.43
CA ARG A 905 1.40 -14.14 -34.92
C ARG A 905 0.23 -13.23 -34.59
N ILE A 906 0.46 -12.19 -33.79
CA ILE A 906 -0.54 -11.15 -33.53
C ILE A 906 -0.70 -10.32 -34.80
N ARG A 907 -1.93 -10.21 -35.34
CA ARG A 907 -2.23 -9.52 -36.61
C ARG A 907 -3.09 -8.27 -36.47
N ILE A 908 -3.38 -7.86 -35.24
CA ILE A 908 -4.21 -6.70 -34.94
C ILE A 908 -3.36 -5.45 -34.73
N PRO A 909 -3.93 -4.25 -34.83
CA PRO A 909 -3.32 -3.03 -34.35
C PRO A 909 -2.99 -3.06 -32.85
N VAL A 910 -1.76 -2.69 -32.48
CA VAL A 910 -1.30 -2.67 -31.07
C VAL A 910 -0.56 -1.36 -30.76
N LEU A 911 -0.99 -0.69 -29.70
CA LEU A 911 -0.29 0.45 -29.09
C LEU A 911 0.49 -0.03 -27.86
N LEU A 912 1.77 0.32 -27.79
CA LEU A 912 2.62 0.16 -26.62
C LEU A 912 2.82 1.54 -25.99
N LEU A 913 2.48 1.67 -24.72
CA LEU A 913 2.78 2.83 -23.90
C LEU A 913 3.93 2.44 -22.98
N SER A 914 5.05 3.15 -23.05
CA SER A 914 6.32 2.71 -22.49
C SER A 914 6.98 3.79 -21.63
N GLY A 915 7.45 3.42 -20.43
CA GLY A 915 8.30 4.27 -19.60
C GLY A 915 9.77 4.08 -19.97
N ARG A 916 10.48 5.18 -20.23
CA ARG A 916 11.93 5.15 -20.53
C ARG A 916 12.76 4.55 -19.39
N TYR A 917 12.33 4.77 -18.15
CA TYR A 917 13.02 4.36 -16.92
C TYR A 917 12.33 3.20 -16.21
N ASP A 918 11.57 2.38 -16.96
CA ASP A 918 10.88 1.23 -16.39
C ASP A 918 11.89 0.19 -15.88
N SER A 919 11.84 -0.12 -14.58
CA SER A 919 12.71 -1.09 -13.93
C SER A 919 12.18 -2.53 -13.98
N VAL A 920 10.90 -2.72 -14.33
CA VAL A 920 10.24 -4.03 -14.40
C VAL A 920 10.37 -4.62 -15.79
N PHE A 921 10.15 -3.79 -16.82
CA PHE A 921 10.39 -4.13 -18.22
C PHE A 921 11.26 -3.04 -18.84
N PRO A 922 12.60 -3.12 -18.74
CA PRO A 922 13.45 -2.08 -19.28
C PRO A 922 13.25 -1.87 -20.77
N TYR A 923 13.29 -0.61 -21.19
CA TYR A 923 12.94 -0.20 -22.54
C TYR A 923 13.73 -0.96 -23.62
N GLU A 924 15.07 -0.96 -23.54
CA GLU A 924 15.95 -1.54 -24.55
C GLU A 924 16.01 -3.07 -24.51
N SER A 925 16.04 -3.68 -23.33
CA SER A 925 16.24 -5.13 -23.19
C SER A 925 14.94 -5.95 -23.17
N SER A 926 13.79 -5.30 -22.98
CA SER A 926 12.50 -5.97 -22.81
C SER A 926 11.40 -5.43 -23.73
N GLN A 927 11.10 -4.13 -23.69
CA GLN A 927 9.95 -3.56 -24.41
C GLN A 927 10.20 -3.42 -25.92
N LYS A 928 11.40 -2.99 -26.31
CA LYS A 928 11.78 -2.85 -27.71
C LYS A 928 11.83 -4.20 -28.45
N PRO A 929 12.44 -5.27 -27.90
CA PRO A 929 12.32 -6.61 -28.47
C PRO A 929 10.87 -7.11 -28.59
N PHE A 930 10.01 -6.76 -27.63
CA PHE A 930 8.58 -7.08 -27.70
C PHE A 930 7.92 -6.42 -28.93
N LEU A 931 8.18 -5.13 -29.17
CA LEU A 931 7.68 -4.40 -30.34
C LEU A 931 8.23 -4.96 -31.66
N GLU A 932 9.52 -5.27 -31.69
CA GLU A 932 10.22 -5.79 -32.87
C GLU A 932 9.64 -7.13 -33.31
N LEU A 933 9.40 -8.04 -32.36
CA LEU A 933 8.79 -9.36 -32.60
C LEU A 933 7.30 -9.29 -32.95
N LEU A 934 6.63 -8.19 -32.64
CA LEU A 934 5.19 -8.06 -32.87
C LEU A 934 4.84 -8.16 -34.35
N GLY A 935 3.99 -9.14 -34.68
CA GLY A 935 3.57 -9.47 -36.04
C GLY A 935 2.48 -8.56 -36.62
N SER A 936 2.09 -7.51 -35.90
CA SER A 936 1.11 -6.54 -36.38
C SER A 936 1.54 -5.95 -37.72
N PRO A 937 0.60 -5.70 -38.65
CA PRO A 937 0.91 -5.07 -39.93
C PRO A 937 1.74 -3.79 -39.79
N ALA A 938 2.58 -3.51 -40.78
CA ALA A 938 3.34 -2.27 -40.83
C ALA A 938 2.39 -1.06 -40.76
N GLY A 939 2.74 -0.06 -39.94
CA GLY A 939 1.90 1.11 -39.70
C GLY A 939 0.76 0.91 -38.69
N THR A 940 0.48 -0.32 -38.25
CA THR A 940 -0.55 -0.60 -37.22
C THR A 940 0.04 -1.02 -35.88
N LYS A 941 1.36 -0.88 -35.68
CA LYS A 941 1.99 -0.94 -34.36
C LYS A 941 2.68 0.37 -34.04
N ARG A 942 2.46 0.90 -32.84
CA ARG A 942 3.05 2.17 -32.37
C ARG A 942 3.58 2.00 -30.96
N GLN A 943 4.72 2.62 -30.66
CA GLN A 943 5.22 2.75 -29.30
C GLN A 943 5.33 4.23 -28.94
N SER A 944 4.66 4.64 -27.86
CA SER A 944 4.74 5.97 -27.28
C SER A 944 5.62 5.90 -26.03
N LEU A 945 6.75 6.60 -26.06
CA LEU A 945 7.77 6.57 -25.01
C LEU A 945 7.67 7.82 -24.14
N PHE A 946 7.57 7.64 -22.82
CA PHE A 946 7.41 8.71 -21.84
C PHE A 946 8.64 8.80 -20.93
N GLU A 947 8.92 10.01 -20.45
CA GLU A 947 9.89 10.29 -19.38
C GLU A 947 9.35 9.82 -18.01
N GLY A 948 9.12 8.52 -17.89
CA GLY A 948 8.54 7.88 -16.71
C GLY A 948 9.11 6.49 -16.47
N GLY A 949 8.77 5.92 -15.31
CA GLY A 949 9.13 4.55 -14.95
C GLY A 949 8.03 3.56 -15.29
N HIS A 950 7.85 2.54 -14.45
CA HIS A 950 6.79 1.53 -14.63
C HIS A 950 5.35 2.07 -14.44
N PHE A 951 5.21 3.33 -14.04
CA PHE A 951 3.93 4.04 -13.97
C PHE A 951 4.02 5.28 -14.85
N LEU A 952 3.14 5.34 -15.86
CA LEU A 952 3.16 6.38 -16.88
C LEU A 952 2.37 7.62 -16.45
N PRO A 953 2.72 8.81 -16.98
CA PRO A 953 1.89 10.01 -16.86
C PRO A 953 0.45 9.74 -17.34
N ARG A 954 -0.53 10.03 -16.48
CA ARG A 954 -1.92 9.60 -16.70
C ARG A 954 -2.55 10.31 -17.91
N THR A 955 -2.34 11.61 -18.07
CA THR A 955 -2.95 12.41 -19.14
C THR A 955 -2.57 11.90 -20.52
N GLU A 956 -1.28 11.65 -20.73
CA GLU A 956 -0.72 11.13 -21.97
C GLU A 956 -1.18 9.69 -22.20
N LEU A 957 -1.16 8.85 -21.15
CA LEU A 957 -1.68 7.48 -21.23
C LEU A 957 -3.14 7.48 -21.71
N VAL A 958 -3.99 8.31 -21.12
CA VAL A 958 -5.42 8.38 -21.48
C VAL A 958 -5.62 8.88 -22.89
N SER A 959 -4.98 10.00 -23.26
CA SER A 959 -5.13 10.60 -24.58
C SER A 959 -4.65 9.66 -25.70
N GLU A 960 -3.50 9.03 -25.53
CA GLU A 960 -2.96 8.06 -26.48
C GLU A 960 -3.83 6.81 -26.61
N SER A 961 -4.31 6.28 -25.48
CA SER A 961 -5.19 5.10 -25.44
C SER A 961 -6.51 5.36 -26.15
N LEU A 962 -7.18 6.48 -25.84
CA LEU A 962 -8.47 6.83 -26.44
C LEU A 962 -8.33 7.15 -27.93
N ALA A 963 -7.28 7.87 -28.34
CA ALA A 963 -7.02 8.15 -29.75
C ALA A 963 -6.82 6.84 -30.56
N TRP A 964 -6.12 5.86 -29.98
CA TRP A 964 -5.91 4.56 -30.61
C TRP A 964 -7.20 3.75 -30.72
N LEU A 965 -7.97 3.67 -29.64
CA LEU A 965 -9.26 2.98 -29.65
C LEU A 965 -10.25 3.63 -30.61
N ASP A 966 -10.29 4.96 -30.67
CA ASP A 966 -11.12 5.70 -31.63
C ASP A 966 -10.72 5.42 -33.08
N GLN A 967 -9.41 5.31 -33.36
CA GLN A 967 -8.92 5.03 -34.70
C GLN A 967 -9.36 3.64 -35.20
N TYR A 968 -9.34 2.62 -34.35
CA TYR A 968 -9.53 1.24 -34.79
C TYR A 968 -10.90 0.63 -34.46
N LEU A 969 -11.63 1.15 -33.47
CA LEU A 969 -13.02 0.77 -33.17
C LEU A 969 -14.03 1.80 -33.67
N GLY A 970 -13.56 2.99 -34.05
CA GLY A 970 -14.37 4.17 -34.34
C GLY A 970 -14.60 5.02 -33.09
N ARG A 971 -14.86 6.32 -33.29
CA ARG A 971 -15.22 7.23 -32.20
C ARG A 971 -16.53 6.79 -31.55
N VAL A 972 -16.60 6.96 -30.23
CA VAL A 972 -17.84 6.78 -29.49
C VAL A 972 -18.67 8.06 -29.65
N ASN A 973 -19.85 7.95 -30.25
CA ASN A 973 -20.76 9.09 -30.40
C ASN A 973 -21.62 9.21 -29.13
N GLY A 974 -21.68 10.41 -28.56
CA GLY A 974 -22.54 10.72 -27.41
C GLY A 974 -24.03 10.59 -27.74
N ARG A 975 -24.86 10.62 -26.70
CA ARG A 975 -26.32 10.69 -26.84
C ARG A 975 -26.80 11.98 -27.49
#